data_AF-A0A935I8S3-F1
#
_entry.id   AF-A0A935I8S3-F1
#
_cell.length_a   1.000
_cell.length_b   1.000
_cell.length_c   1.000
_cell.angle_alpha   90.00
_cell.angle_beta   90.00
_cell.angle_gamma   90.00
#
_symmetry.space_group_name_H-M   'P 1'
#
loop_
_entity.id
_entity.type
_entity.pdbx_description
1 polymer ?
#
loop_
_entity_poly.entity_id
_entity_poly.type
_entity_poly.pdbx_seq_one_letter_code
_entity_poly.pdbx_strand_id
1 'polypeptide(L)'
;MKNYVSISILFLLLSSFFSTSLKAYNSLTVQDPRATWRYGVGTMDSVTLVVKPKGLFLEHSIYINFSAKNLNYTSKDTLEVIFNFDLPSNAIVTDSWLWLTPSQILKGKLLDLWTASTIYENIVKRRRDPSILKKLTATQYELRIFPMAGNAYRKVKITYLVPLDLNGNILSGPIATNYLTTSKIPINNINFIYLPETKYGNPILKTNTGTEITFWEKEDPEFGKFLYKPITLNDITKTPILQFTLDRSYTSYFTTFEKDNENYYQLAVQLSSLVQAAKDKKILITFDYYQSNTFSKDVILDELQSALIKNLSPTQSFNMCYVSGFDVVFNSTDWISATPENIITQINKLRNNASNVGSTLSLLAKSLQYIKSKNNDGSIYFLSAGDMYSNIDLSNSILQDLTKEGLASTTIHVTDICSLNKFCGYINNILYCNNHYLYTNISRISKGSYTKYDLQNSSLSALFTSSISKTIGNILNLDFYSTVDNGFCYNKYINKDLNQYNLSDYIVQVGKFTGSLPFRGEVSGFLDNKIFNSKFTIPIENRLPTDATNVQIWAGNYIKELEKNISSNITVNNIINLSTEHNVLSLYTAFLCLEDTSYYCVNCKDETHINTGTEELIDTTNFISYPNPFSEKIQFTLNDIKNIDPGQVSISIYDISGRKVDIISEFQLIQGSLKFSWHPNPEIQTGIYICIVKAKNSVYKKKIIKM
;
A
#
# COMPACT_ATOMS: atom_id res chain seq x y z
N MET A 1 -55.73 25.13 -46.45
CA MET A 1 -55.43 26.48 -45.93
C MET A 1 -54.89 26.32 -44.50
N LYS A 2 -53.66 26.82 -44.28
CA LYS A 2 -52.96 27.16 -43.02
C LYS A 2 -52.49 26.05 -42.05
N ASN A 3 -51.18 25.75 -42.17
CA ASN A 3 -50.08 25.73 -41.17
C ASN A 3 -50.34 25.05 -39.80
N TYR A 4 -49.49 24.16 -39.28
CA TYR A 4 -48.04 24.36 -39.08
C TYR A 4 -47.23 23.06 -39.13
N VAL A 5 -46.05 23.21 -39.72
CA VAL A 5 -44.86 22.36 -39.64
C VAL A 5 -44.04 22.78 -38.41
N SER A 6 -43.37 21.82 -37.77
CA SER A 6 -42.05 21.90 -37.09
C SER A 6 -41.98 21.36 -35.66
N ILE A 7 -40.90 20.60 -35.44
CA ILE A 7 -40.28 20.14 -34.19
C ILE A 7 -40.74 18.75 -33.69
N SER A 8 -40.18 17.69 -34.27
CA SER A 8 -40.01 16.38 -33.61
C SER A 8 -38.83 15.57 -34.19
N ILE A 9 -37.76 16.23 -34.62
CA ILE A 9 -36.49 15.59 -34.98
C ILE A 9 -35.36 16.28 -34.21
N LEU A 10 -35.40 16.17 -32.88
CA LEU A 10 -34.27 16.51 -32.01
C LEU A 10 -34.32 15.73 -30.68
N PHE A 11 -34.74 14.46 -30.73
CA PHE A 11 -34.77 13.60 -29.53
C PHE A 11 -34.27 12.16 -29.76
N LEU A 12 -33.64 11.89 -30.91
CA LEU A 12 -33.15 10.55 -31.29
C LEU A 12 -31.69 10.53 -31.80
N LEU A 13 -30.89 11.53 -31.40
CA LEU A 13 -29.46 11.65 -31.72
C LEU A 13 -28.62 12.09 -30.50
N LEU A 14 -29.03 11.68 -29.29
CA LEU A 14 -28.30 11.93 -28.04
C LEU A 14 -28.22 10.70 -27.13
N SER A 15 -28.30 9.49 -27.69
CA SER A 15 -28.19 8.22 -26.94
C SER A 15 -27.05 7.33 -27.43
N SER A 16 -26.09 7.88 -28.18
CA SER A 16 -24.98 7.09 -28.72
C SER A 16 -23.73 7.94 -28.90
N PHE A 17 -23.19 8.48 -27.81
CA PHE A 17 -21.76 8.76 -27.61
C PHE A 17 -21.58 9.07 -26.12
N PHE A 18 -20.46 8.59 -25.56
CA PHE A 18 -20.09 8.58 -24.13
C PHE A 18 -20.57 7.36 -23.32
N SER A 19 -20.04 6.19 -23.66
CA SER A 19 -19.49 5.33 -22.62
C SER A 19 -18.28 6.02 -21.98
N THR A 20 -18.50 7.09 -21.20
CA THR A 20 -17.49 7.53 -20.25
C THR A 20 -17.37 6.41 -19.24
N SER A 21 -16.19 5.80 -19.16
CA SER A 21 -15.77 5.15 -17.93
C SER A 21 -16.01 6.16 -16.80
N LEU A 22 -16.98 5.88 -15.93
CA LEU A 22 -17.16 6.62 -14.69
C LEU A 22 -15.90 6.38 -13.87
N LYS A 23 -14.90 7.27 -14.02
CA LYS A 23 -13.80 7.34 -13.07
C LYS A 23 -14.42 7.74 -11.73
N ALA A 24 -14.36 6.84 -10.76
CA ALA A 24 -14.74 7.11 -9.38
C ALA A 24 -14.03 8.39 -8.89
N TYR A 25 -14.78 9.29 -8.25
CA TYR A 25 -14.27 10.57 -7.78
C TYR A 25 -14.40 10.61 -6.26
N ASN A 26 -13.27 10.70 -5.56
CA ASN A 26 -13.26 10.99 -4.13
C ASN A 26 -13.84 12.40 -3.92
N SER A 27 -14.83 12.57 -3.03
CA SER A 27 -15.44 13.87 -2.76
C SER A 27 -15.96 13.96 -1.33
N LEU A 28 -15.84 15.15 -0.73
CA LEU A 28 -16.45 15.47 0.55
C LEU A 28 -17.37 16.68 0.38
N THR A 29 -18.68 16.45 0.45
CA THR A 29 -19.70 17.50 0.33
C THR A 29 -20.43 17.67 1.65
N VAL A 30 -20.69 18.91 2.03
CA VAL A 30 -21.60 19.28 3.12
C VAL A 30 -22.74 20.09 2.52
N GLN A 31 -23.97 19.72 2.80
CA GLN A 31 -25.16 20.36 2.23
C GLN A 31 -26.29 20.53 3.23
N ASP A 32 -27.21 21.44 2.94
CA ASP A 32 -28.52 21.48 3.60
C ASP A 32 -29.48 20.51 2.88
N PRO A 33 -29.96 19.44 3.54
CA PRO A 33 -30.79 18.44 2.87
C PRO A 33 -32.16 18.98 2.43
N ARG A 34 -32.60 20.15 2.92
CA ARG A 34 -33.85 20.82 2.47
C ARG A 34 -33.62 21.84 1.36
N ALA A 35 -32.38 22.27 1.19
CA ALA A 35 -31.95 23.23 0.18
C ALA A 35 -30.66 22.71 -0.43
N THR A 36 -30.73 21.63 -1.20
CA THR A 36 -29.55 20.90 -1.71
C THR A 36 -28.66 21.75 -2.63
N TRP A 37 -29.17 22.88 -3.14
CA TRP A 37 -28.36 23.89 -3.83
C TRP A 37 -27.44 24.70 -2.89
N ARG A 38 -27.72 24.72 -1.58
CA ARG A 38 -26.81 25.21 -0.53
C ARG A 38 -25.88 24.07 -0.13
N TYR A 39 -24.78 23.93 -0.84
CA TYR A 39 -23.72 22.95 -0.55
C TYR A 39 -22.33 23.57 -0.66
N GLY A 40 -21.34 22.87 -0.12
CA GLY A 40 -19.93 23.20 -0.27
C GLY A 40 -19.03 22.00 0.01
N VAL A 41 -17.73 22.17 -0.25
CA VAL A 41 -16.73 21.14 0.10
C VAL A 41 -16.55 21.14 1.61
N GLY A 42 -16.72 19.98 2.24
CA GLY A 42 -16.57 19.82 3.69
C GLY A 42 -15.11 19.84 4.14
N THR A 43 -14.90 19.91 5.45
CA THR A 43 -13.56 19.86 6.07
C THR A 43 -13.40 18.58 6.89
N MET A 44 -12.23 17.95 6.82
CA MET A 44 -11.78 16.92 7.75
C MET A 44 -10.91 17.61 8.83
N ASP A 45 -11.47 17.78 10.02
CA ASP A 45 -10.81 18.49 11.13
C ASP A 45 -9.62 17.70 11.70
N SER A 46 -9.73 16.38 11.71
CA SER A 46 -8.67 15.47 12.15
C SER A 46 -8.88 14.09 11.54
N VAL A 47 -7.78 13.39 11.26
CA VAL A 47 -7.77 12.01 10.78
C VAL A 47 -6.80 11.18 11.60
N THR A 48 -7.26 10.01 12.06
CA THR A 48 -6.41 8.98 12.66
C THR A 48 -6.54 7.69 11.86
N LEU A 49 -5.42 7.09 11.50
CA LEU A 49 -5.33 5.79 10.85
C LEU A 49 -4.75 4.80 11.85
N VAL A 50 -5.50 3.74 12.15
CA VAL A 50 -5.06 2.66 13.01
C VAL A 50 -4.95 1.39 12.17
N VAL A 51 -3.81 0.70 12.23
CA VAL A 51 -3.57 -0.53 11.47
C VAL A 51 -3.18 -1.68 12.38
N LYS A 52 -3.66 -2.88 12.06
CA LYS A 52 -3.36 -4.12 12.80
C LYS A 52 -3.22 -5.33 11.87
N PRO A 53 -2.13 -6.12 11.95
CA PRO A 53 -2.02 -7.37 11.22
C PRO A 53 -3.07 -8.41 11.66
N LYS A 54 -3.68 -9.11 10.70
CA LYS A 54 -4.71 -10.15 10.89
C LYS A 54 -4.40 -11.39 10.04
N GLY A 55 -3.28 -12.04 10.31
CA GLY A 55 -2.76 -13.08 9.41
C GLY A 55 -2.19 -12.47 8.13
N LEU A 56 -2.83 -12.73 7.00
CA LEU A 56 -2.50 -12.21 5.68
C LEU A 56 -3.30 -11.01 5.25
N PHE A 57 -4.00 -10.41 6.19
CA PHE A 57 -4.72 -9.19 5.98
C PHE A 57 -4.20 -8.14 6.93
N LEU A 58 -4.33 -6.89 6.51
CA LEU A 58 -4.10 -5.71 7.33
C LEU A 58 -5.46 -5.07 7.57
N GLU A 59 -5.88 -5.05 8.83
CA GLU A 59 -7.04 -4.29 9.27
C GLU A 59 -6.65 -2.81 9.34
N HIS A 60 -7.51 -1.97 8.78
CA HIS A 60 -7.40 -0.53 8.77
C HIS A 60 -8.64 0.03 9.43
N SER A 61 -8.47 0.91 10.41
CA SER A 61 -9.54 1.71 11.00
C SER A 61 -9.26 3.18 10.77
N ILE A 62 -10.16 3.86 10.07
CA ILE A 62 -10.06 5.28 9.75
C ILE A 62 -11.02 6.05 10.65
N TYR A 63 -10.50 6.99 11.43
CA TYR A 63 -11.30 7.91 12.25
C TYR A 63 -11.25 9.30 11.62
N ILE A 64 -12.41 9.91 11.40
CA ILE A 64 -12.50 11.23 10.77
C ILE A 64 -13.49 12.09 11.55
N ASN A 65 -13.09 13.35 11.79
CA ASN A 65 -13.99 14.40 12.25
C ASN A 65 -14.38 15.28 11.06
N PHE A 66 -15.62 15.21 10.59
CA PHE A 66 -16.13 16.04 9.51
C PHE A 66 -16.75 17.33 10.04
N SER A 67 -16.52 18.47 9.40
CA SER A 67 -17.10 19.76 9.76
C SER A 67 -17.45 20.61 8.53
N ALA A 68 -18.24 21.67 8.76
CA ALA A 68 -18.57 22.67 7.74
C ALA A 68 -17.68 23.93 7.82
N LYS A 69 -16.47 23.84 8.40
CA LYS A 69 -15.55 24.98 8.51
C LYS A 69 -15.27 25.61 7.14
N ASN A 70 -15.19 26.94 7.12
CA ASN A 70 -15.08 27.77 5.91
C ASN A 70 -16.27 27.69 4.94
N LEU A 71 -17.44 27.24 5.41
CA LEU A 71 -18.72 27.36 4.72
C LEU A 71 -19.65 28.33 5.48
N ASN A 72 -20.58 28.96 4.77
CA ASN A 72 -21.52 29.95 5.33
C ASN A 72 -22.72 29.27 6.00
N TYR A 73 -22.46 28.47 7.04
CA TYR A 73 -23.48 27.86 7.88
C TYR A 73 -23.34 28.30 9.35
N THR A 74 -24.46 28.27 10.06
CA THR A 74 -24.58 28.66 11.47
C THR A 74 -24.95 27.46 12.33
N SER A 75 -24.92 27.63 13.66
CA SER A 75 -25.37 26.61 14.60
C SER A 75 -26.87 26.23 14.45
N LYS A 76 -27.66 27.05 13.74
CA LYS A 76 -29.08 26.78 13.46
C LYS A 76 -29.30 25.90 12.24
N ASP A 77 -28.30 25.80 11.35
CA ASP A 77 -28.37 24.95 10.17
C ASP A 77 -28.21 23.47 10.58
N THR A 78 -28.83 22.57 9.83
CA THR A 78 -28.79 21.13 10.06
C THR A 78 -28.35 20.46 8.78
N LEU A 79 -27.08 20.09 8.73
CA LEU A 79 -26.38 19.71 7.51
C LEU A 79 -26.25 18.21 7.38
N GLU A 80 -26.08 17.76 6.15
CA GLU A 80 -25.72 16.40 5.78
C GLU A 80 -24.29 16.40 5.24
N VAL A 81 -23.48 15.45 5.71
CA VAL A 81 -22.15 15.15 5.15
C VAL A 81 -22.32 14.00 4.16
N ILE A 82 -21.78 14.16 2.95
CA ILE A 82 -21.70 13.12 1.92
C ILE A 82 -20.23 12.93 1.58
N PHE A 83 -19.70 11.75 1.88
CA PHE A 83 -18.32 11.38 1.67
C PHE A 83 -18.22 10.19 0.72
N ASN A 84 -17.78 10.45 -0.51
CA ASN A 84 -17.46 9.42 -1.51
C ASN A 84 -15.97 9.17 -1.47
N PHE A 85 -15.58 7.90 -1.35
CA PHE A 85 -14.17 7.53 -1.25
C PHE A 85 -13.89 6.16 -1.86
N ASP A 86 -12.66 6.00 -2.34
CA ASP A 86 -12.16 4.75 -2.88
C ASP A 86 -11.30 4.00 -1.86
N LEU A 87 -11.46 2.68 -1.85
CA LEU A 87 -10.58 1.73 -1.16
C LEU A 87 -9.92 0.78 -2.20
N PRO A 88 -8.86 0.05 -1.82
CA PRO A 88 -8.26 -0.97 -2.68
C PRO A 88 -9.30 -2.00 -3.17
N SER A 89 -9.11 -2.55 -4.37
CA SER A 89 -10.08 -3.43 -5.05
C SER A 89 -10.39 -4.76 -4.33
N ASN A 90 -9.60 -5.10 -3.33
CA ASN A 90 -9.70 -6.26 -2.47
C ASN A 90 -9.97 -5.88 -1.01
N ALA A 91 -10.40 -4.64 -0.74
CA ALA A 91 -10.85 -4.22 0.57
C ALA A 91 -12.15 -4.91 0.97
N ILE A 92 -12.24 -5.34 2.23
CA ILE A 92 -13.41 -5.94 2.85
C ILE A 92 -13.83 -5.02 4.00
N VAL A 93 -14.90 -4.25 3.84
CA VAL A 93 -15.38 -3.32 4.88
C VAL A 93 -16.19 -4.10 5.93
N THR A 94 -15.81 -3.98 7.20
CA THR A 94 -16.30 -4.82 8.30
C THR A 94 -16.95 -4.05 9.44
N ASP A 95 -16.78 -2.74 9.51
CA ASP A 95 -17.41 -1.95 10.57
C ASP A 95 -17.61 -0.47 10.19
N SER A 96 -18.60 0.17 10.81
CA SER A 96 -18.85 1.61 10.69
C SER A 96 -19.46 2.17 11.98
N TRP A 97 -18.84 3.19 12.59
CA TRP A 97 -19.32 3.80 13.83
C TRP A 97 -19.61 5.28 13.65
N LEU A 98 -20.54 5.79 14.47
CA LEU A 98 -20.89 7.20 14.60
C LEU A 98 -20.88 7.60 16.08
N TRP A 99 -20.21 8.71 16.42
CA TRP A 99 -20.28 9.26 17.77
C TRP A 99 -21.47 10.23 17.87
N LEU A 100 -22.36 9.97 18.83
CA LEU A 100 -23.43 10.91 19.21
C LEU A 100 -22.88 12.00 20.13
N THR A 101 -22.06 11.58 21.10
CA THR A 101 -21.35 12.44 22.05
C THR A 101 -19.92 11.90 22.20
N PRO A 102 -19.00 12.64 22.87
CA PRO A 102 -17.63 12.15 23.07
C PRO A 102 -17.53 10.77 23.74
N SER A 103 -18.54 10.37 24.53
CA SER A 103 -18.56 9.09 25.26
C SER A 103 -19.57 8.07 24.73
N GLN A 104 -20.41 8.43 23.75
CA GLN A 104 -21.46 7.55 23.22
C GLN A 104 -21.21 7.22 21.76
N ILE A 105 -20.95 5.94 21.52
CA ILE A 105 -20.66 5.37 20.20
C ILE A 105 -21.84 4.54 19.74
N LEU A 106 -22.33 4.82 18.54
CA LEU A 106 -23.24 3.96 17.79
C LEU A 106 -22.43 3.08 16.86
N LYS A 107 -22.59 1.76 16.99
CA LYS A 107 -22.02 0.78 16.06
C LYS A 107 -23.05 0.42 15.00
N GLY A 108 -22.68 0.57 13.74
CA GLY A 108 -23.55 0.32 12.60
C GLY A 108 -23.98 -1.13 12.52
N LYS A 109 -25.26 -1.35 12.18
CA LYS A 109 -25.79 -2.67 11.85
C LYS A 109 -25.93 -2.81 10.35
N LEU A 110 -25.61 -3.99 9.84
CA LEU A 110 -25.86 -4.32 8.45
C LEU A 110 -27.33 -4.68 8.25
N LEU A 111 -27.93 -4.06 7.25
CA LEU A 111 -29.28 -4.33 6.74
C LEU A 111 -29.21 -4.46 5.22
N ASP A 112 -30.25 -5.01 4.60
CA ASP A 112 -30.38 -4.91 3.15
C ASP A 112 -30.43 -3.43 2.70
N LEU A 113 -29.86 -3.16 1.53
CA LEU A 113 -29.62 -1.80 1.05
C LEU A 113 -30.92 -0.99 0.90
N TRP A 114 -32.02 -1.63 0.47
CA TRP A 114 -33.29 -0.96 0.24
C TRP A 114 -33.94 -0.55 1.56
N THR A 115 -34.00 -1.46 2.54
CA THR A 115 -34.50 -1.19 3.88
C THR A 115 -33.66 -0.12 4.57
N ALA A 116 -32.32 -0.26 4.55
CA ALA A 116 -31.41 0.71 5.16
C ALA A 116 -31.61 2.11 4.56
N SER A 117 -31.69 2.21 3.22
CA SER A 117 -31.89 3.48 2.53
C SER A 117 -33.26 4.08 2.86
N THR A 118 -34.31 3.27 2.89
CA THR A 118 -35.67 3.73 3.24
C THR A 118 -35.73 4.26 4.67
N ILE A 119 -35.10 3.56 5.62
CA ILE A 119 -35.00 4.00 7.02
C ILE A 119 -34.23 5.33 7.10
N TYR A 120 -33.06 5.41 6.45
CA TYR A 120 -32.23 6.62 6.43
C TYR A 120 -33.02 7.85 5.95
N GLU A 121 -33.64 7.76 4.76
CA GLU A 121 -34.39 8.87 4.17
C GLU A 121 -35.57 9.31 5.04
N ASN A 122 -36.27 8.35 5.67
CA ASN A 122 -37.37 8.65 6.58
C ASN A 122 -36.91 9.32 7.88
N ILE A 123 -35.72 8.98 8.38
CA ILE A 123 -35.14 9.57 9.60
C ILE A 123 -34.60 10.97 9.31
N VAL A 124 -33.96 11.20 8.15
CA VAL A 124 -33.51 12.53 7.71
C VAL A 124 -34.70 13.50 7.61
N LYS A 125 -35.83 13.06 7.03
CA LYS A 125 -37.09 13.85 6.99
C LYS A 125 -37.57 14.25 8.40
N ARG A 126 -37.29 13.41 9.41
CA ARG A 126 -37.66 13.61 10.82
C ARG A 126 -36.58 14.35 11.64
N ARG A 127 -35.48 14.79 11.03
CA ARG A 127 -34.36 15.51 11.66
C ARG A 127 -33.68 14.77 12.83
N ARG A 128 -33.58 13.45 12.74
CA ARG A 128 -32.85 12.61 13.72
C ARG A 128 -31.48 12.20 13.19
N ASP A 129 -30.65 11.56 14.03
CA ASP A 129 -29.27 11.16 13.77
C ASP A 129 -29.12 9.76 13.11
N PRO A 130 -28.98 9.68 11.77
CA PRO A 130 -28.47 8.48 11.13
C PRO A 130 -27.12 8.69 10.42
N SER A 131 -26.33 7.63 10.36
CA SER A 131 -25.32 7.46 9.31
C SER A 131 -25.57 6.21 8.49
N ILE A 132 -25.28 6.27 7.19
CA ILE A 132 -25.37 5.12 6.29
C ILE A 132 -24.09 5.01 5.47
N LEU A 133 -23.47 3.82 5.46
CA LEU A 133 -22.30 3.49 4.64
C LEU A 133 -22.66 2.42 3.62
N LYS A 134 -22.41 2.70 2.34
CA LYS A 134 -22.77 1.87 1.20
C LYS A 134 -21.55 1.59 0.33
N LYS A 135 -21.54 0.42 -0.31
CA LYS A 135 -20.63 0.07 -1.39
C LYS A 135 -21.32 0.35 -2.73
N LEU A 136 -20.74 1.22 -3.55
CA LEU A 136 -21.30 1.62 -4.85
C LEU A 136 -20.75 0.78 -5.99
N THR A 137 -19.45 0.46 -5.94
CA THR A 137 -18.75 -0.38 -6.91
C THR A 137 -17.76 -1.30 -6.20
N ALA A 138 -16.90 -2.01 -6.93
CA ALA A 138 -15.85 -2.83 -6.33
C ALA A 138 -14.86 -2.04 -5.44
N THR A 139 -14.66 -0.75 -5.75
CA THR A 139 -13.69 0.13 -5.04
C THR A 139 -14.32 1.37 -4.42
N GLN A 140 -15.50 1.80 -4.86
CA GLN A 140 -16.10 3.07 -4.47
C GLN A 140 -17.18 2.88 -3.38
N TYR A 141 -17.13 3.75 -2.38
CA TYR A 141 -18.02 3.74 -1.21
C TYR A 141 -18.62 5.14 -0.98
N GLU A 142 -19.80 5.18 -0.37
CA GLU A 142 -20.48 6.41 0.04
C GLU A 142 -20.85 6.32 1.52
N LEU A 143 -20.39 7.27 2.32
CA LEU A 143 -20.85 7.51 3.68
C LEU A 143 -21.70 8.78 3.71
N ARG A 144 -22.91 8.69 4.26
CA ARG A 144 -23.72 9.87 4.60
C ARG A 144 -23.95 9.97 6.09
N ILE A 145 -23.89 11.19 6.63
CA ILE A 145 -24.06 11.47 8.05
C ILE A 145 -24.99 12.67 8.21
N PHE A 146 -26.05 12.49 8.98
CA PHE A 146 -26.97 13.55 9.32
C PHE A 146 -27.44 13.36 10.77
N PRO A 147 -27.84 14.42 11.50
CA PRO A 147 -27.60 15.83 11.22
C PRO A 147 -26.19 16.22 11.64
N MET A 148 -25.65 17.30 11.09
CA MET A 148 -24.49 18.00 11.63
C MET A 148 -24.84 19.48 11.79
N ALA A 149 -24.72 20.04 13.00
CA ALA A 149 -24.89 21.48 13.18
C ALA A 149 -23.76 22.24 12.46
N GLY A 150 -24.05 23.42 11.90
CA GLY A 150 -23.10 24.13 11.01
C GLY A 150 -21.77 24.53 11.65
N ASN A 151 -21.73 24.68 12.99
CA ASN A 151 -20.49 24.98 13.74
C ASN A 151 -19.96 23.78 14.54
N ALA A 152 -20.49 22.58 14.32
CA ALA A 152 -20.09 21.35 14.98
C ALA A 152 -19.28 20.45 14.04
N TYR A 153 -18.81 19.33 14.57
CA TYR A 153 -18.24 18.24 13.79
C TYR A 153 -19.00 16.93 14.07
N ARG A 154 -18.86 15.96 13.16
CA ARG A 154 -19.28 14.57 13.37
C ARG A 154 -18.08 13.65 13.26
N LYS A 155 -17.90 12.81 14.29
CA LYS A 155 -16.85 11.80 14.33
C LYS A 155 -17.39 10.46 13.86
N VAL A 156 -16.63 9.79 12.99
CA VAL A 156 -16.94 8.45 12.49
C VAL A 156 -15.71 7.54 12.49
N LYS A 157 -15.96 6.23 12.43
CA LYS A 157 -14.97 5.18 12.18
C LYS A 157 -15.42 4.34 11.00
N ILE A 158 -14.51 3.99 10.10
CA ILE A 158 -14.71 2.97 9.07
C ILE A 158 -13.60 1.94 9.23
N THR A 159 -13.94 0.66 9.30
CA THR A 159 -12.97 -0.44 9.38
C THR A 159 -13.03 -1.33 8.15
N TYR A 160 -11.86 -1.65 7.59
CA TYR A 160 -11.75 -2.55 6.45
C TYR A 160 -10.46 -3.38 6.49
N LEU A 161 -10.48 -4.54 5.85
CA LEU A 161 -9.35 -5.46 5.71
C LEU A 161 -8.81 -5.40 4.28
N VAL A 162 -7.50 -5.46 4.11
CA VAL A 162 -6.83 -5.56 2.80
C VAL A 162 -5.83 -6.71 2.85
N PRO A 163 -5.75 -7.59 1.83
CA PRO A 163 -4.72 -8.62 1.81
C PRO A 163 -3.32 -8.01 1.70
N LEU A 164 -2.36 -8.66 2.35
CA LEU A 164 -0.95 -8.32 2.33
C LEU A 164 -0.24 -9.05 1.20
N ASP A 165 0.70 -8.35 0.56
CA ASP A 165 1.67 -8.94 -0.34
C ASP A 165 2.82 -9.56 0.48
N LEU A 166 3.31 -10.69 0.01
CA LEU A 166 4.32 -11.48 0.68
C LEU A 166 5.60 -11.56 -0.14
N ASN A 167 6.72 -11.31 0.53
CA ASN A 167 8.03 -11.48 -0.06
C ASN A 167 9.03 -11.97 0.99
N GLY A 168 9.15 -13.29 1.12
CA GLY A 168 10.04 -13.91 2.10
C GLY A 168 9.57 -13.62 3.53
N ASN A 169 10.35 -12.85 4.28
CA ASN A 169 9.97 -12.36 5.61
C ASN A 169 9.26 -11.00 5.58
N ILE A 170 9.11 -10.34 4.44
CA ILE A 170 8.46 -9.02 4.38
C ILE A 170 6.99 -9.18 4.00
N LEU A 171 6.13 -8.53 4.78
CA LEU A 171 4.72 -8.31 4.47
C LEU A 171 4.51 -6.85 4.12
N SER A 172 3.73 -6.59 3.07
CA SER A 172 3.43 -5.22 2.64
C SER A 172 1.97 -5.01 2.28
N GLY A 173 1.39 -3.89 2.70
CA GLY A 173 0.00 -3.54 2.43
C GLY A 173 -0.17 -2.07 2.04
N PRO A 174 -1.11 -1.74 1.14
CA PRO A 174 -1.36 -0.36 0.74
C PRO A 174 -2.11 0.40 1.83
N ILE A 175 -1.78 1.68 2.02
CA ILE A 175 -2.57 2.59 2.86
C ILE A 175 -3.42 3.48 1.95
N ALA A 176 -4.75 3.33 2.03
CA ALA A 176 -5.70 4.09 1.22
C ALA A 176 -5.85 5.52 1.75
N THR A 177 -5.31 6.51 1.04
CA THR A 177 -5.21 7.90 1.52
C THR A 177 -5.60 8.97 0.51
N ASN A 178 -5.90 8.60 -0.74
CA ASN A 178 -6.19 9.55 -1.82
C ASN A 178 -7.39 10.46 -1.49
N TYR A 179 -8.37 9.95 -0.74
CA TYR A 179 -9.55 10.72 -0.32
C TYR A 179 -9.23 11.85 0.67
N LEU A 180 -8.06 11.86 1.33
CA LEU A 180 -7.67 12.90 2.30
C LEU A 180 -7.49 14.28 1.65
N THR A 181 -7.21 14.31 0.34
CA THR A 181 -7.05 15.56 -0.43
C THR A 181 -8.37 16.28 -0.69
N THR A 182 -9.51 15.66 -0.38
CA THR A 182 -10.85 16.22 -0.62
C THR A 182 -11.26 17.25 0.43
N SER A 183 -10.54 17.35 1.55
CA SER A 183 -10.85 18.31 2.62
C SER A 183 -10.66 19.75 2.14
N LYS A 184 -11.66 20.62 2.40
CA LYS A 184 -11.61 22.05 2.07
C LYS A 184 -10.44 22.76 2.72
N ILE A 185 -10.17 22.44 3.99
CA ILE A 185 -8.96 22.89 4.70
C ILE A 185 -8.00 21.70 4.72
N PRO A 186 -6.79 21.81 4.13
CA PRO A 186 -5.81 20.74 4.16
C PRO A 186 -5.48 20.30 5.59
N ILE A 187 -5.44 18.99 5.80
CA ILE A 187 -5.08 18.40 7.09
C ILE A 187 -3.56 18.54 7.26
N ASN A 188 -3.10 19.13 8.37
CA ASN A 188 -1.66 19.30 8.59
C ASN A 188 -0.96 17.97 8.91
N ASN A 189 -1.51 17.22 9.87
CA ASN A 189 -0.97 15.94 10.32
C ASN A 189 -2.09 14.90 10.44
N ILE A 190 -1.79 13.70 9.97
CA ILE A 190 -2.60 12.49 10.13
C ILE A 190 -1.94 11.64 11.20
N ASN A 191 -2.67 11.30 12.25
CA ASN A 191 -2.16 10.43 13.30
C ASN A 191 -2.15 8.99 12.79
N PHE A 192 -0.98 8.36 12.73
CA PHE A 192 -0.86 6.97 12.29
C PHE A 192 -0.44 6.10 13.47
N ILE A 193 -1.24 5.08 13.76
CA ILE A 193 -1.05 4.14 14.86
C ILE A 193 -0.97 2.74 14.29
N TYR A 194 0.04 1.98 14.70
CA TYR A 194 0.16 0.56 14.46
C TYR A 194 0.04 -0.19 15.78
N LEU A 195 -0.88 -1.14 15.83
CA LEU A 195 -1.04 -2.04 16.96
C LEU A 195 -0.26 -3.34 16.65
N PRO A 196 0.84 -3.60 17.38
CA PRO A 196 1.69 -4.75 17.16
C PRO A 196 0.96 -6.06 17.48
N GLU A 197 1.44 -7.12 16.84
CA GLU A 197 0.97 -8.48 17.04
C GLU A 197 2.19 -9.42 17.04
N THR A 198 2.09 -10.54 17.74
CA THR A 198 3.20 -11.52 17.84
C THR A 198 3.65 -12.00 16.46
N LYS A 199 4.96 -12.27 16.31
CA LYS A 199 5.64 -12.61 15.03
C LYS A 199 5.71 -11.51 13.97
N TYR A 200 5.04 -10.37 14.16
CA TYR A 200 5.16 -9.20 13.28
C TYR A 200 6.13 -8.18 13.89
N GLY A 201 7.13 -7.79 13.11
CA GLY A 201 8.11 -6.78 13.49
C GLY A 201 7.55 -5.35 13.44
N ASN A 202 8.41 -4.39 13.74
CA ASN A 202 8.05 -2.98 13.69
C ASN A 202 7.80 -2.53 12.24
N PRO A 203 6.75 -1.72 12.00
CA PRO A 203 6.44 -1.24 10.67
C PRO A 203 7.39 -0.14 10.20
N ILE A 204 7.54 -0.06 8.89
CA ILE A 204 8.13 1.04 8.14
C ILE A 204 7.10 1.47 7.10
N LEU A 205 6.81 2.76 7.03
CA LEU A 205 5.97 3.31 5.98
C LEU A 205 6.86 3.84 4.87
N LYS A 206 6.78 3.25 3.67
CA LYS A 206 7.61 3.61 2.52
C LYS A 206 6.79 4.36 1.48
N THR A 207 7.15 5.60 1.21
CA THR A 207 6.50 6.41 0.17
C THR A 207 6.93 5.97 -1.22
N ASN A 208 6.16 6.32 -2.26
CA ASN A 208 6.55 6.08 -3.65
C ASN A 208 7.83 6.81 -4.08
N THR A 209 8.29 7.81 -3.31
CA THR A 209 9.56 8.51 -3.52
C THR A 209 10.74 7.84 -2.81
N GLY A 210 10.53 6.68 -2.17
CA GLY A 210 11.56 5.93 -1.45
C GLY A 210 11.84 6.45 -0.03
N THR A 211 11.08 7.43 0.47
CA THR A 211 11.24 7.92 1.84
C THR A 211 10.70 6.89 2.82
N GLU A 212 11.53 6.48 3.78
CA GLU A 212 11.16 5.54 4.83
C GLU A 212 10.82 6.30 6.11
N ILE A 213 9.61 6.09 6.62
CA ILE A 213 9.09 6.72 7.83
C ILE A 213 8.97 5.64 8.91
N THR A 214 9.73 5.82 9.98
CA THR A 214 9.70 4.96 11.16
C THR A 214 8.76 5.51 12.24
N PHE A 215 8.31 4.62 13.11
CA PHE A 215 7.33 4.92 14.15
C PHE A 215 7.99 4.99 15.53
N TRP A 216 7.37 5.75 16.43
CA TRP A 216 7.76 5.80 17.83
C TRP A 216 6.98 4.78 18.63
N GLU A 217 7.69 3.95 19.38
CA GLU A 217 7.08 3.04 20.34
C GLU A 217 6.55 3.80 21.55
N LYS A 218 5.34 3.44 21.97
CA LYS A 218 4.63 3.99 23.12
C LYS A 218 3.83 2.88 23.81
N GLU A 219 3.32 3.17 24.99
CA GLU A 219 2.48 2.27 25.78
C GLU A 219 1.23 3.00 26.24
N ASP A 220 0.11 2.30 26.23
CA ASP A 220 -1.18 2.79 26.67
C ASP A 220 -1.78 1.80 27.70
N PRO A 221 -2.39 2.27 28.81
CA PRO A 221 -2.96 1.38 29.82
C PRO A 221 -4.05 0.45 29.29
N GLU A 222 -4.78 0.87 28.25
CA GLU A 222 -5.91 0.12 27.69
C GLU A 222 -5.52 -0.72 26.48
N PHE A 223 -4.62 -0.21 25.62
CA PHE A 223 -4.24 -0.84 24.36
C PHE A 223 -2.87 -1.51 24.38
N GLY A 224 -2.12 -1.38 25.48
CA GLY A 224 -0.78 -1.91 25.63
C GLY A 224 0.23 -1.17 24.74
N LYS A 225 1.27 -1.89 24.30
CA LYS A 225 2.30 -1.34 23.42
C LYS A 225 1.73 -1.01 22.04
N PHE A 226 2.05 0.17 21.52
CA PHE A 226 1.70 0.61 20.17
C PHE A 226 2.84 1.40 19.52
N LEU A 227 2.79 1.55 18.20
CA LEU A 227 3.71 2.38 17.44
C LEU A 227 2.95 3.56 16.82
N TYR A 228 3.52 4.76 16.89
CA TYR A 228 2.83 6.00 16.52
C TYR A 228 3.70 6.96 15.73
N LYS A 229 3.09 7.64 14.75
CA LYS A 229 3.72 8.71 13.97
C LYS A 229 2.67 9.68 13.43
N PRO A 230 2.81 11.01 13.65
CA PRO A 230 2.08 12.00 12.86
C PRO A 230 2.73 12.11 11.47
N ILE A 231 1.91 12.02 10.43
CA ILE A 231 2.34 12.02 9.03
C ILE A 231 1.74 13.21 8.31
N THR A 232 2.54 13.93 7.55
CA THR A 232 2.06 15.09 6.79
C THR A 232 1.16 14.66 5.64
N LEU A 233 0.25 15.54 5.21
CA LEU A 233 -0.57 15.28 4.02
C LEU A 233 0.29 15.06 2.75
N ASN A 234 1.42 15.76 2.64
CA ASN A 234 2.34 15.59 1.51
C ASN A 234 2.96 14.19 1.46
N ASP A 235 3.35 13.63 2.61
CA ASP A 235 3.96 12.30 2.65
C ASP A 235 2.91 11.19 2.47
N ILE A 236 1.72 11.35 3.06
CA ILE A 236 0.66 10.34 2.97
C ILE A 236 0.01 10.27 1.59
N THR A 237 0.04 11.35 0.81
CA THR A 237 -0.51 11.39 -0.57
C THR A 237 0.42 10.81 -1.61
N LYS A 238 1.68 10.53 -1.24
CA LYS A 238 2.65 9.75 -2.03
C LYS A 238 2.39 8.23 -1.99
N THR A 239 1.11 7.85 -1.83
CA THR A 239 0.58 6.48 -1.82
C THR A 239 1.50 5.48 -1.09
N PRO A 240 1.75 5.69 0.21
CA PRO A 240 2.74 4.90 0.92
C PRO A 240 2.28 3.45 1.12
N ILE A 241 3.25 2.55 1.17
CA ILE A 241 3.08 1.14 1.47
C ILE A 241 3.60 0.89 2.88
N LEU A 242 2.80 0.25 3.73
CA LEU A 242 3.23 -0.20 5.04
C LEU A 242 3.96 -1.54 4.88
N GLN A 243 5.17 -1.62 5.39
CA GLN A 243 5.99 -2.83 5.39
C GLN A 243 6.32 -3.23 6.82
N PHE A 244 6.31 -4.51 7.12
CA PHE A 244 6.84 -5.05 8.36
C PHE A 244 7.44 -6.42 8.11
N THR A 245 8.49 -6.73 8.87
CA THR A 245 9.23 -7.98 8.76
C THR A 245 8.65 -8.99 9.75
N LEU A 246 8.41 -10.21 9.30
CA LEU A 246 8.12 -11.35 10.16
C LEU A 246 9.37 -11.76 10.96
N ASP A 247 9.17 -12.46 12.07
CA ASP A 247 10.24 -12.97 12.95
C ASP A 247 11.27 -13.87 12.23
N ARG A 248 10.88 -14.48 11.11
CA ARG A 248 11.75 -15.23 10.19
C ARG A 248 11.19 -15.26 8.78
N SER A 249 11.97 -15.77 7.83
CA SER A 249 11.47 -16.06 6.48
C SER A 249 10.62 -17.33 6.47
N TYR A 250 9.41 -17.22 5.93
CA TYR A 250 8.46 -18.33 5.84
C TYR A 250 8.24 -18.70 4.38
N THR A 251 8.53 -19.93 3.98
CA THR A 251 8.11 -20.45 2.66
C THR A 251 6.66 -20.90 2.66
N SER A 252 6.07 -21.09 3.84
CA SER A 252 4.66 -21.39 4.04
C SER A 252 4.21 -21.00 5.44
N TYR A 253 2.93 -20.69 5.62
CA TYR A 253 2.34 -20.38 6.92
C TYR A 253 0.82 -20.50 6.84
N PHE A 254 0.14 -20.42 7.99
CA PHE A 254 -1.31 -20.48 8.06
C PHE A 254 -1.87 -19.73 9.27
N THR A 255 -3.18 -19.47 9.26
CA THR A 255 -3.96 -19.07 10.43
C THR A 255 -5.20 -19.95 10.54
N THR A 256 -5.74 -20.11 11.74
CA THR A 256 -7.05 -20.75 11.94
C THR A 256 -7.86 -20.03 13.01
N PHE A 257 -9.19 -20.06 12.86
CA PHE A 257 -10.15 -19.58 13.85
C PHE A 257 -11.39 -20.48 13.84
N GLU A 258 -11.88 -20.87 15.00
CA GLU A 258 -13.09 -21.69 15.15
C GLU A 258 -14.27 -20.81 15.58
N LYS A 259 -15.41 -20.96 14.92
CA LYS A 259 -16.66 -20.28 15.27
C LYS A 259 -17.84 -21.17 14.88
N ASP A 260 -18.81 -21.34 15.78
CA ASP A 260 -20.06 -22.08 15.52
C ASP A 260 -19.83 -23.50 14.96
N ASN A 261 -18.85 -24.23 15.51
CA ASN A 261 -18.37 -25.55 15.06
C ASN A 261 -17.79 -25.60 13.64
N GLU A 262 -17.52 -24.45 13.02
CA GLU A 262 -16.81 -24.36 11.76
C GLU A 262 -15.39 -23.83 11.98
N ASN A 263 -14.43 -24.36 11.21
CA ASN A 263 -13.06 -23.90 11.25
C ASN A 263 -12.71 -23.12 9.98
N TYR A 264 -12.21 -21.91 10.17
CA TYR A 264 -11.81 -20.96 9.14
C TYR A 264 -10.30 -20.90 9.05
N TYR A 265 -9.74 -20.72 7.85
CA TYR A 265 -8.29 -20.64 7.67
C TYR A 265 -7.86 -19.62 6.63
N GLN A 266 -6.63 -19.16 6.79
CA GLN A 266 -5.80 -18.58 5.74
C GLN A 266 -4.56 -19.45 5.61
N LEU A 267 -4.04 -19.64 4.41
CA LEU A 267 -2.74 -20.25 4.19
C LEU A 267 -2.02 -19.55 3.04
N ALA A 268 -0.69 -19.63 3.06
CA ALA A 268 0.04 -19.47 1.82
C ALA A 268 1.28 -20.35 1.73
N VAL A 269 1.68 -20.61 0.48
CA VAL A 269 2.84 -21.43 0.15
C VAL A 269 3.58 -20.79 -1.03
N GLN A 270 4.90 -20.65 -0.90
CA GLN A 270 5.78 -20.11 -1.93
C GLN A 270 6.04 -21.15 -3.02
N LEU A 271 5.71 -20.83 -4.27
CA LEU A 271 5.82 -21.76 -5.40
C LEU A 271 7.26 -22.24 -5.63
N SER A 272 8.24 -21.34 -5.61
CA SER A 272 9.66 -21.65 -5.83
C SER A 272 10.21 -22.67 -4.82
N SER A 273 9.65 -22.71 -3.61
CA SER A 273 10.05 -23.69 -2.59
C SER A 273 9.64 -25.12 -2.96
N LEU A 274 8.57 -25.27 -3.75
CA LEU A 274 7.96 -26.53 -4.15
C LEU A 274 8.49 -27.06 -5.49
N VAL A 275 8.89 -26.18 -6.41
CA VAL A 275 9.27 -26.59 -7.78
C VAL A 275 10.78 -26.80 -7.88
N GLN A 276 11.25 -28.04 -7.76
CA GLN A 276 12.69 -28.35 -7.77
C GLN A 276 13.42 -27.88 -9.03
N ALA A 277 12.80 -28.01 -10.21
CA ALA A 277 13.38 -27.58 -11.48
C ALA A 277 13.67 -26.08 -11.59
N ALA A 278 13.11 -25.26 -10.68
CA ALA A 278 13.39 -23.83 -10.58
C ALA A 278 14.65 -23.50 -9.76
N LYS A 279 15.11 -24.43 -8.90
CA LYS A 279 16.14 -24.14 -7.88
C LYS A 279 17.56 -24.04 -8.44
N ASP A 280 17.85 -24.68 -9.56
CA ASP A 280 19.22 -24.79 -10.11
C ASP A 280 19.39 -24.01 -11.43
N LYS A 281 18.53 -23.01 -11.66
CA LYS A 281 18.55 -22.20 -12.90
C LYS A 281 19.81 -21.34 -12.98
N LYS A 282 20.40 -21.28 -14.18
CA LYS A 282 21.56 -20.47 -14.54
C LYS A 282 21.14 -19.38 -15.51
N ILE A 283 21.36 -18.11 -15.15
CA ILE A 283 20.84 -16.96 -15.91
C ILE A 283 21.98 -15.99 -16.25
N LEU A 284 22.26 -15.82 -17.54
CA LEU A 284 23.14 -14.76 -18.02
C LEU A 284 22.33 -13.48 -18.20
N ILE A 285 22.62 -12.45 -17.40
CA ILE A 285 21.98 -11.14 -17.48
C ILE A 285 22.80 -10.27 -18.43
N THR A 286 22.23 -9.96 -19.58
CA THR A 286 22.88 -9.15 -20.61
C THR A 286 22.29 -7.75 -20.58
N PHE A 287 23.12 -6.76 -20.24
CA PHE A 287 22.72 -5.37 -20.05
C PHE A 287 23.11 -4.49 -21.24
N ASP A 288 22.11 -4.14 -22.04
CA ASP A 288 22.24 -3.32 -23.24
C ASP A 288 21.59 -1.95 -23.04
N TYR A 289 22.36 -1.00 -22.53
CA TYR A 289 21.86 0.31 -22.11
C TYR A 289 22.18 1.42 -23.12
N TYR A 290 21.16 2.22 -23.43
CA TYR A 290 21.26 3.42 -24.27
C TYR A 290 20.65 4.60 -23.52
N GLN A 291 21.49 5.56 -23.13
CA GLN A 291 21.08 6.68 -22.27
C GLN A 291 19.94 7.53 -22.85
N SER A 292 19.87 7.66 -24.18
CA SER A 292 18.85 8.48 -24.86
C SER A 292 17.49 7.79 -25.03
N ASN A 293 17.36 6.52 -24.64
CA ASN A 293 16.19 5.70 -24.93
C ASN A 293 15.37 5.33 -23.69
N THR A 294 15.93 5.49 -22.48
CA THR A 294 15.30 5.06 -21.22
C THR A 294 15.67 5.97 -20.04
N PHE A 295 15.27 5.58 -18.83
CA PHE A 295 15.62 6.28 -17.59
C PHE A 295 17.13 6.25 -17.33
N SER A 296 17.59 7.02 -16.32
CA SER A 296 19.00 7.00 -15.96
C SER A 296 19.47 5.60 -15.60
N LYS A 297 20.75 5.33 -15.89
CA LYS A 297 21.40 4.04 -15.61
C LYS A 297 21.19 3.63 -14.16
N ASP A 298 21.31 4.57 -13.22
CA ASP A 298 21.13 4.29 -11.80
C ASP A 298 19.72 3.81 -11.46
N VAL A 299 18.68 4.46 -11.99
CA VAL A 299 17.28 4.05 -11.78
C VAL A 299 17.03 2.64 -12.31
N ILE A 300 17.52 2.34 -13.52
CA ILE A 300 17.38 1.01 -14.12
C ILE A 300 18.09 -0.06 -13.29
N LEU A 301 19.28 0.24 -12.77
CA LEU A 301 20.06 -0.71 -11.97
C LEU A 301 19.52 -0.91 -10.56
N ASP A 302 18.94 0.13 -9.95
CA ASP A 302 18.28 0.02 -8.65
C ASP A 302 17.04 -0.90 -8.74
N GLU A 303 16.24 -0.74 -9.80
CA GLU A 303 15.08 -1.60 -10.06
C GLU A 303 15.49 -3.03 -10.43
N LEU A 304 16.51 -3.20 -11.27
CA LEU A 304 17.06 -4.51 -11.61
C LEU A 304 17.60 -5.23 -10.37
N GLN A 305 18.38 -4.55 -9.52
CA GLN A 305 18.92 -5.11 -8.29
C GLN A 305 17.79 -5.56 -7.35
N SER A 306 16.80 -4.69 -7.13
CA SER A 306 15.65 -4.98 -6.27
C SER A 306 14.88 -6.19 -6.77
N ALA A 307 14.66 -6.29 -8.07
CA ALA A 307 13.94 -7.40 -8.67
C ALA A 307 14.76 -8.71 -8.68
N LEU A 308 16.08 -8.66 -8.85
CA LEU A 308 16.95 -9.84 -8.72
C LEU A 308 16.93 -10.38 -7.29
N ILE A 309 17.09 -9.52 -6.28
CA ILE A 309 17.05 -9.93 -4.86
C ILE A 309 15.68 -10.51 -4.49
N LYS A 310 14.60 -9.94 -5.04
CA LYS A 310 13.24 -10.41 -4.79
C LYS A 310 12.95 -11.78 -5.42
N ASN A 311 13.47 -12.07 -6.61
CA ASN A 311 13.05 -13.23 -7.39
C ASN A 311 14.05 -14.38 -7.37
N LEU A 312 15.35 -14.11 -7.23
CA LEU A 312 16.38 -15.14 -7.24
C LEU A 312 16.68 -15.66 -5.83
N SER A 313 17.09 -16.93 -5.77
CA SER A 313 17.46 -17.63 -4.54
C SER A 313 18.93 -18.08 -4.59
N PRO A 314 19.60 -18.27 -3.44
CA PRO A 314 21.02 -18.67 -3.39
C PRO A 314 21.37 -19.98 -4.11
N THR A 315 20.40 -20.87 -4.36
CA THR A 315 20.64 -22.12 -5.11
C THR A 315 20.78 -21.90 -6.61
N GLN A 316 20.23 -20.78 -7.11
CA GLN A 316 20.36 -20.38 -8.50
C GLN A 316 21.69 -19.66 -8.73
N SER A 317 22.12 -19.62 -9.98
CA SER A 317 23.34 -18.93 -10.35
C SER A 317 23.13 -17.96 -11.49
N PHE A 318 23.94 -16.92 -11.54
CA PHE A 318 23.88 -15.90 -12.57
C PHE A 318 25.27 -15.44 -12.98
N ASN A 319 25.33 -14.74 -14.10
CA ASN A 319 26.47 -13.92 -14.49
C ASN A 319 25.92 -12.68 -15.21
N MET A 320 26.74 -11.65 -15.41
CA MET A 320 26.34 -10.44 -16.10
C MET A 320 27.32 -10.09 -17.21
N CYS A 321 26.82 -9.59 -18.33
CA CYS A 321 27.64 -8.99 -19.38
C CYS A 321 27.07 -7.67 -19.88
N TYR A 322 27.95 -6.78 -20.32
CA TYR A 322 27.63 -5.42 -20.76
C TYR A 322 28.75 -4.87 -21.65
N VAL A 323 28.53 -3.71 -22.27
CA VAL A 323 29.54 -3.02 -23.06
C VAL A 323 30.40 -2.12 -22.16
N SER A 324 31.73 -2.25 -22.25
CA SER A 324 32.72 -1.40 -21.58
C SER A 324 33.77 -0.95 -22.58
N GLY A 325 33.85 0.36 -22.87
CA GLY A 325 34.89 0.90 -23.76
C GLY A 325 34.91 0.27 -25.16
N PHE A 326 33.74 -0.09 -25.69
CA PHE A 326 33.47 -0.78 -26.98
C PHE A 326 33.53 -2.32 -26.99
N ASP A 327 34.02 -2.96 -25.93
CA ASP A 327 34.04 -4.42 -25.84
C ASP A 327 32.88 -4.97 -25.00
N VAL A 328 32.43 -6.20 -25.31
CA VAL A 328 31.52 -6.94 -24.43
C VAL A 328 32.35 -7.64 -23.36
N VAL A 329 32.12 -7.26 -22.11
CA VAL A 329 32.81 -7.81 -20.94
C VAL A 329 31.85 -8.60 -20.06
N PHE A 330 32.38 -9.61 -19.38
CA PHE A 330 31.64 -10.43 -18.41
C PHE A 330 32.16 -10.13 -17.01
N ASN A 331 31.25 -10.07 -16.03
CA ASN A 331 31.61 -9.82 -14.64
C ASN A 331 32.41 -10.97 -13.98
N SER A 332 32.29 -12.18 -14.51
CA SER A 332 32.96 -13.41 -14.08
C SER A 332 33.14 -14.38 -15.26
N THR A 333 34.14 -15.27 -15.17
CA THR A 333 34.32 -16.38 -16.12
C THR A 333 33.31 -17.51 -15.88
N ASP A 334 32.85 -17.66 -14.64
CA ASP A 334 31.96 -18.73 -14.19
C ASP A 334 30.68 -18.20 -13.54
N TRP A 335 29.72 -19.11 -13.38
CA TRP A 335 28.45 -18.86 -12.72
C TRP A 335 28.65 -18.47 -11.25
N ILE A 336 27.92 -17.46 -10.79
CA ILE A 336 27.96 -16.93 -9.42
C ILE A 336 26.64 -17.27 -8.73
N SER A 337 26.67 -17.77 -7.49
CA SER A 337 25.45 -17.99 -6.71
C SER A 337 24.68 -16.68 -6.50
N ALA A 338 23.36 -16.72 -6.67
CA ALA A 338 22.46 -15.57 -6.58
C ALA A 338 22.12 -15.16 -5.12
N THR A 339 23.14 -15.01 -4.27
CA THR A 339 22.94 -14.38 -2.95
C THR A 339 22.74 -12.87 -3.08
N PRO A 340 22.03 -12.21 -2.14
CA PRO A 340 21.87 -10.76 -2.14
C PRO A 340 23.21 -10.01 -2.22
N GLU A 341 24.23 -10.46 -1.48
CA GLU A 341 25.56 -9.85 -1.46
C GLU A 341 26.26 -9.94 -2.82
N ASN A 342 26.17 -11.11 -3.48
CA ASN A 342 26.73 -11.32 -4.81
C ASN A 342 26.01 -10.45 -5.85
N ILE A 343 24.67 -10.37 -5.78
CA ILE A 343 23.86 -9.52 -6.67
C ILE A 343 24.28 -8.06 -6.54
N ILE A 344 24.33 -7.52 -5.32
CA ILE A 344 24.76 -6.13 -5.05
C ILE A 344 26.16 -5.89 -5.60
N THR A 345 27.09 -6.82 -5.36
CA THR A 345 28.48 -6.71 -5.83
C THR A 345 28.57 -6.66 -7.35
N GLN A 346 27.85 -7.53 -8.06
CA GLN A 346 27.90 -7.57 -9.53
C GLN A 346 27.16 -6.37 -10.16
N ILE A 347 26.05 -5.90 -9.57
CA ILE A 347 25.36 -4.68 -10.02
C ILE A 347 26.27 -3.46 -9.86
N ASN A 348 27.03 -3.34 -8.76
CA ASN A 348 27.97 -2.24 -8.57
C ASN A 348 29.09 -2.22 -9.62
N LYS A 349 29.63 -3.39 -10.01
CA LYS A 349 30.58 -3.46 -11.13
C LYS A 349 29.97 -2.92 -12.42
N LEU A 350 28.73 -3.32 -12.71
CA LEU A 350 28.02 -2.88 -13.90
C LEU A 350 27.73 -1.37 -13.85
N ARG A 351 27.32 -0.82 -12.69
CA ARG A 351 27.11 0.62 -12.48
C ARG A 351 28.35 1.44 -12.81
N ASN A 352 29.52 0.98 -12.38
CA ASN A 352 30.79 1.68 -12.53
C ASN A 352 31.40 1.54 -13.94
N ASN A 353 31.21 0.39 -14.59
CA ASN A 353 31.95 0.04 -15.81
C ASN A 353 31.10 0.01 -17.08
N ALA A 354 29.77 -0.11 -16.98
CA ALA A 354 28.92 -0.19 -18.16
C ALA A 354 28.84 1.15 -18.89
N SER A 355 29.03 1.09 -20.20
CA SER A 355 28.98 2.23 -21.12
C SER A 355 27.54 2.76 -21.24
N ASN A 356 27.41 4.05 -21.57
CA ASN A 356 26.10 4.67 -21.82
C ASN A 356 25.58 4.46 -23.26
N VAL A 357 26.38 3.78 -24.09
CA VAL A 357 26.09 3.43 -25.48
C VAL A 357 26.21 1.92 -25.61
N GLY A 358 25.06 1.26 -25.77
CA GLY A 358 24.95 -0.19 -25.88
C GLY A 358 25.43 -0.72 -27.22
N SER A 359 25.34 -2.03 -27.39
CA SER A 359 25.68 -2.73 -28.64
C SER A 359 24.87 -4.01 -28.75
N THR A 360 23.59 -3.86 -29.11
CA THR A 360 22.59 -4.94 -29.12
C THR A 360 23.08 -6.22 -29.80
N LEU A 361 23.65 -6.14 -31.01
CA LEU A 361 24.08 -7.34 -31.75
C LEU A 361 25.31 -8.00 -31.14
N SER A 362 26.33 -7.22 -30.78
CA SER A 362 27.53 -7.74 -30.15
C SER A 362 27.22 -8.43 -28.83
N LEU A 363 26.32 -7.83 -28.02
CA LEU A 363 25.86 -8.41 -26.77
C LEU A 363 25.09 -9.71 -26.98
N LEU A 364 24.15 -9.76 -27.92
CA LEU A 364 23.41 -10.99 -28.24
C LEU A 364 24.33 -12.11 -28.71
N ALA A 365 25.22 -11.83 -29.67
CA ALA A 365 26.16 -12.81 -30.21
C ALA A 365 27.11 -13.33 -29.12
N LYS A 366 27.72 -12.43 -28.32
CA LYS A 366 28.62 -12.82 -27.23
C LYS A 366 27.91 -13.57 -26.11
N SER A 367 26.64 -13.25 -25.84
CA SER A 367 25.83 -13.96 -24.85
C SER A 367 25.54 -15.40 -25.30
N LEU A 368 25.20 -15.60 -26.58
CA LEU A 368 25.03 -16.94 -27.17
C LEU A 368 26.33 -17.74 -27.13
N GLN A 369 27.45 -17.14 -27.51
CA GLN A 369 28.77 -17.76 -27.44
C GLN A 369 29.15 -18.16 -26.00
N TYR A 370 28.84 -17.32 -25.01
CA TYR A 370 29.06 -17.64 -23.60
C TYR A 370 28.26 -18.89 -23.19
N ILE A 371 26.95 -18.92 -23.46
CA ILE A 371 26.10 -20.08 -23.13
C ILE A 371 26.59 -21.34 -23.83
N LYS A 372 26.98 -21.25 -25.12
CA LYS A 372 27.57 -22.35 -25.86
C LYS A 372 28.86 -22.87 -25.23
N SER A 373 29.73 -21.98 -24.74
CA SER A 373 30.96 -22.37 -24.03
C SER A 373 30.70 -23.01 -22.66
N LYS A 374 29.50 -22.83 -22.10
CA LYS A 374 29.01 -23.51 -20.89
C LYS A 374 28.12 -24.72 -21.23
N ASN A 375 28.34 -25.38 -22.37
CA ASN A 375 27.59 -26.56 -22.81
C ASN A 375 26.07 -26.33 -22.98
N ASN A 376 25.68 -25.12 -23.38
CA ASN A 376 24.28 -24.67 -23.47
C ASN A 376 23.52 -24.74 -22.14
N ASP A 377 24.24 -24.68 -21.02
CA ASP A 377 23.66 -24.74 -19.68
C ASP A 377 23.38 -23.33 -19.15
N GLY A 378 22.15 -22.86 -19.39
CA GLY A 378 21.62 -21.60 -18.88
C GLY A 378 20.69 -20.89 -19.87
N SER A 379 20.01 -19.86 -19.38
CA SER A 379 19.18 -18.95 -20.17
C SER A 379 19.80 -17.55 -20.22
N ILE A 380 19.36 -16.74 -21.17
CA ILE A 380 19.76 -15.33 -21.29
C ILE A 380 18.59 -14.44 -20.88
N TYR A 381 18.83 -13.53 -19.96
CA TYR A 381 17.96 -12.39 -19.66
C TYR A 381 18.53 -11.16 -20.37
N PHE A 382 18.00 -10.85 -21.55
CA PHE A 382 18.44 -9.75 -22.39
C PHE A 382 17.65 -8.48 -22.07
N LEU A 383 18.25 -7.60 -21.26
CA LEU A 383 17.69 -6.31 -20.90
C LEU A 383 18.21 -5.23 -21.85
N SER A 384 17.35 -4.62 -22.65
CA SER A 384 17.80 -3.71 -23.71
C SER A 384 16.97 -2.44 -23.86
N ALA A 385 17.66 -1.33 -24.08
CA ALA A 385 17.11 -0.05 -24.54
C ALA A 385 17.46 0.24 -26.01
N GLY A 386 17.81 -0.78 -26.81
CA GLY A 386 18.19 -0.63 -28.21
C GLY A 386 17.01 -0.35 -29.15
N ASP A 387 17.22 0.52 -30.15
CA ASP A 387 16.19 0.97 -31.10
C ASP A 387 16.64 1.00 -32.58
N MET A 388 17.80 0.43 -32.90
CA MET A 388 18.46 0.56 -34.22
C MET A 388 17.98 -0.42 -35.32
N TYR A 389 17.19 -1.45 -34.99
CA TYR A 389 16.84 -2.56 -35.87
C TYR A 389 15.33 -2.65 -36.12
N SER A 390 14.72 -1.55 -36.57
CA SER A 390 13.31 -1.50 -36.98
C SER A 390 13.09 -2.00 -38.41
N ASN A 391 14.13 -1.99 -39.26
CA ASN A 391 14.05 -2.52 -40.62
C ASN A 391 13.91 -4.05 -40.59
N ILE A 392 12.91 -4.55 -41.32
CA ILE A 392 12.50 -5.96 -41.29
C ILE A 392 13.52 -6.87 -41.97
N ASP A 393 14.04 -6.47 -43.14
CA ASP A 393 14.98 -7.28 -43.91
C ASP A 393 16.31 -7.42 -43.15
N LEU A 394 16.77 -6.32 -42.55
CA LEU A 394 17.92 -6.33 -41.66
C LEU A 394 17.66 -7.20 -40.43
N SER A 395 16.50 -7.05 -39.78
CA SER A 395 16.12 -7.88 -38.63
C SER A 395 16.09 -9.37 -38.98
N ASN A 396 15.53 -9.75 -40.12
CA ASN A 396 15.48 -11.13 -40.59
C ASN A 396 16.88 -11.67 -40.88
N SER A 397 17.76 -10.86 -41.48
CA SER A 397 19.16 -11.23 -41.70
C SER A 397 19.89 -11.48 -40.37
N ILE A 398 19.69 -10.59 -39.39
CA ILE A 398 20.23 -10.75 -38.02
C ILE A 398 19.72 -12.04 -37.38
N LEU A 399 18.42 -12.35 -37.49
CA LEU A 399 17.84 -13.57 -36.94
C LEU A 399 18.47 -14.83 -37.55
N GLN A 400 18.77 -14.82 -38.86
CA GLN A 400 19.47 -15.92 -39.51
C GLN A 400 20.89 -16.11 -38.95
N ASP A 401 21.63 -15.02 -38.75
CA ASP A 401 22.99 -15.10 -38.20
C ASP A 401 22.99 -15.51 -36.72
N LEU A 402 22.08 -14.98 -35.90
CA LEU A 402 21.91 -15.43 -34.51
C LEU A 402 21.50 -16.90 -34.43
N THR A 403 20.73 -17.41 -35.40
CA THR A 403 20.39 -18.84 -35.48
C THR A 403 21.63 -19.72 -35.68
N LYS A 404 22.60 -19.28 -36.50
CA LYS A 404 23.89 -19.98 -36.65
C LYS A 404 24.72 -19.97 -35.35
N GLU A 405 24.58 -18.91 -34.55
CA GLU A 405 25.20 -18.79 -33.23
C GLU A 405 24.47 -19.56 -32.10
N GLY A 406 23.36 -20.24 -32.39
CA GLY A 406 22.65 -21.08 -31.43
C GLY A 406 21.41 -20.44 -30.80
N LEU A 407 20.77 -19.46 -31.45
CA LEU A 407 19.53 -18.83 -30.98
C LEU A 407 18.41 -19.85 -30.66
N ALA A 408 18.25 -20.89 -31.49
CA ALA A 408 17.19 -21.89 -31.30
C ALA A 408 17.45 -22.87 -30.14
N SER A 409 18.70 -22.99 -29.68
CA SER A 409 19.13 -23.90 -28.60
C SER A 409 19.25 -23.21 -27.24
N THR A 410 19.19 -21.88 -27.20
CA THR A 410 19.39 -21.09 -25.98
C THR A 410 18.14 -20.27 -25.69
N THR A 411 17.53 -20.43 -24.52
CA THR A 411 16.35 -19.65 -24.14
C THR A 411 16.71 -18.18 -23.85
N ILE A 412 16.05 -17.24 -24.53
CA ILE A 412 16.30 -15.80 -24.38
C ILE A 412 15.02 -15.07 -23.96
N HIS A 413 15.03 -14.52 -22.76
CA HIS A 413 13.99 -13.63 -22.25
C HIS A 413 14.41 -12.19 -22.51
N VAL A 414 13.68 -11.49 -23.38
CA VAL A 414 13.95 -10.10 -23.74
C VAL A 414 13.07 -9.16 -22.93
N THR A 415 13.70 -8.17 -22.28
CA THR A 415 13.02 -7.04 -21.66
C THR A 415 13.42 -5.75 -22.34
N ASP A 416 12.47 -5.16 -23.04
CA ASP A 416 12.63 -3.90 -23.77
C ASP A 416 12.27 -2.73 -22.84
N ILE A 417 13.29 -2.01 -22.39
CA ILE A 417 13.19 -0.85 -21.50
C ILE A 417 13.17 0.48 -22.24
N CYS A 418 12.99 0.48 -23.58
CA CYS A 418 12.78 1.72 -24.31
C CYS A 418 11.53 2.45 -23.78
N SER A 419 11.72 3.70 -23.36
CA SER A 419 10.65 4.60 -22.90
C SER A 419 9.97 5.35 -24.04
N LEU A 420 10.55 5.33 -25.24
CA LEU A 420 10.04 6.02 -26.41
C LEU A 420 9.84 5.06 -27.56
N ASN A 421 8.74 5.21 -28.30
CA ASN A 421 8.53 4.51 -29.55
C ASN A 421 9.09 5.36 -30.69
N LYS A 422 10.12 4.86 -31.36
CA LYS A 422 10.73 5.45 -32.56
C LYS A 422 10.66 4.45 -33.70
N PHE A 423 10.85 4.94 -34.92
CA PHE A 423 10.97 4.13 -36.15
C PHE A 423 9.90 3.04 -36.26
N CYS A 424 8.63 3.44 -36.22
CA CYS A 424 7.51 2.51 -36.22
C CYS A 424 7.04 2.14 -37.64
N GLY A 425 6.62 0.89 -37.83
CA GLY A 425 6.01 0.39 -39.06
C GLY A 425 5.00 -0.72 -38.78
N TYR A 426 4.08 -0.96 -39.72
CA TYR A 426 3.06 -1.99 -39.61
C TYR A 426 3.42 -3.22 -40.44
N ILE A 427 3.19 -4.41 -39.87
CA ILE A 427 3.31 -5.71 -40.56
C ILE A 427 2.06 -6.52 -40.21
N ASN A 428 1.30 -6.96 -41.21
CA ASN A 428 0.05 -7.71 -41.00
C ASN A 428 -0.87 -7.03 -39.96
N ASN A 429 -1.00 -5.70 -40.05
CA ASN A 429 -1.78 -4.85 -39.14
C ASN A 429 -1.29 -4.80 -37.68
N ILE A 430 -0.07 -5.26 -37.41
CA ILE A 430 0.59 -5.16 -36.10
C ILE A 430 1.66 -4.07 -36.16
N LEU A 431 1.63 -3.14 -35.21
CA LEU A 431 2.61 -2.06 -35.09
C LEU A 431 3.89 -2.57 -34.40
N TYR A 432 5.02 -2.40 -35.08
CA TYR A 432 6.35 -2.63 -34.56
C TYR A 432 7.10 -1.30 -34.49
N CYS A 433 7.72 -1.00 -33.35
CA CYS A 433 8.56 0.19 -33.14
C CYS A 433 9.90 -0.26 -32.55
N ASN A 434 10.95 0.55 -32.71
CA ASN A 434 12.30 0.24 -32.24
C ASN A 434 12.71 -1.17 -32.71
N ASN A 435 13.22 -2.01 -31.80
CA ASN A 435 13.60 -3.39 -32.06
C ASN A 435 12.46 -4.40 -31.80
N HIS A 436 11.21 -3.97 -31.65
CA HIS A 436 10.09 -4.84 -31.26
C HIS A 436 9.96 -6.09 -32.14
N TYR A 437 10.08 -5.95 -33.47
CA TYR A 437 9.98 -7.09 -34.39
C TYR A 437 11.12 -8.09 -34.16
N LEU A 438 12.36 -7.61 -34.08
CA LEU A 438 13.54 -8.43 -33.82
C LEU A 438 13.41 -9.17 -32.48
N TYR A 439 13.09 -8.45 -31.40
CA TYR A 439 12.99 -9.00 -30.04
C TYR A 439 11.87 -10.02 -29.88
N THR A 440 10.74 -9.78 -30.55
CA THR A 440 9.63 -10.73 -30.59
C THR A 440 10.06 -12.05 -31.23
N ASN A 441 10.75 -11.98 -32.36
CA ASN A 441 11.16 -13.18 -33.09
C ASN A 441 12.34 -13.90 -32.41
N ILE A 442 13.28 -13.18 -31.79
CA ILE A 442 14.30 -13.77 -30.90
C ILE A 442 13.62 -14.60 -29.82
N SER A 443 12.64 -14.03 -29.12
CA SER A 443 11.94 -14.70 -28.02
C SER A 443 11.17 -15.94 -28.51
N ARG A 444 10.54 -15.86 -29.69
CA ARG A 444 9.81 -17.00 -30.29
C ARG A 444 10.75 -18.14 -30.68
N ILE A 445 11.83 -17.85 -31.40
CA ILE A 445 12.79 -18.87 -31.87
C ILE A 445 13.50 -19.53 -30.69
N SER A 446 13.87 -18.74 -29.68
CA SER A 446 14.54 -19.21 -28.46
C SER A 446 13.61 -19.86 -27.44
N LYS A 447 12.28 -19.85 -27.65
CA LYS A 447 11.27 -20.30 -26.68
C LYS A 447 11.29 -19.52 -25.36
N GLY A 448 11.81 -18.29 -25.38
CA GLY A 448 11.80 -17.38 -24.25
C GLY A 448 10.59 -16.43 -24.26
N SER A 449 10.74 -15.27 -23.64
CA SER A 449 9.65 -14.31 -23.48
C SER A 449 10.06 -12.89 -23.87
N TYR A 450 9.19 -12.17 -24.58
CA TYR A 450 9.33 -10.74 -24.81
C TYR A 450 8.44 -9.97 -23.84
N THR A 451 9.01 -9.01 -23.10
CA THR A 451 8.25 -8.07 -22.27
C THR A 451 8.72 -6.66 -22.58
N LYS A 452 7.78 -5.75 -22.83
CA LYS A 452 8.06 -4.35 -23.15
C LYS A 452 7.59 -3.45 -22.02
N TYR A 453 8.38 -2.41 -21.73
CA TYR A 453 7.97 -1.38 -20.79
C TYR A 453 6.78 -0.59 -21.34
N ASP A 454 5.68 -0.57 -20.58
CA ASP A 454 4.50 0.23 -20.86
C ASP A 454 4.37 1.35 -19.83
N LEU A 455 4.77 2.56 -20.24
CA LEU A 455 4.73 3.78 -19.42
C LEU A 455 3.32 4.12 -18.88
N GLN A 456 2.26 3.69 -19.55
CA GLN A 456 0.89 4.05 -19.17
C GLN A 456 0.31 3.09 -18.14
N ASN A 457 0.72 1.82 -18.20
CA ASN A 457 0.04 0.74 -17.47
C ASN A 457 0.95 -0.03 -16.50
N SER A 458 2.27 0.18 -16.50
CA SER A 458 3.21 -0.58 -15.68
C SER A 458 4.33 0.27 -15.11
N SER A 459 4.72 0.00 -13.85
CA SER A 459 5.95 0.56 -13.27
C SER A 459 7.17 -0.26 -13.69
N LEU A 460 8.37 0.33 -13.63
CA LEU A 460 9.62 -0.41 -13.85
C LEU A 460 9.73 -1.60 -12.89
N SER A 461 9.40 -1.40 -11.61
CA SER A 461 9.41 -2.47 -10.61
C SER A 461 8.53 -3.67 -10.99
N ALA A 462 7.32 -3.40 -11.51
CA ALA A 462 6.41 -4.44 -12.00
C ALA A 462 6.96 -5.14 -13.25
N LEU A 463 7.53 -4.37 -14.19
CA LEU A 463 8.20 -4.90 -15.39
C LEU A 463 9.31 -5.88 -14.99
N PHE A 464 10.26 -5.44 -14.16
CA PHE A 464 11.41 -6.24 -13.75
C PHE A 464 11.02 -7.47 -12.93
N THR A 465 10.05 -7.34 -12.02
CA THR A 465 9.54 -8.49 -11.26
C THR A 465 8.93 -9.53 -12.20
N SER A 466 8.11 -9.10 -13.16
CA SER A 466 7.49 -10.00 -14.15
C SER A 466 8.52 -10.60 -15.11
N SER A 467 9.51 -9.84 -15.56
CA SER A 467 10.47 -10.33 -16.55
C SER A 467 11.49 -11.28 -15.95
N ILE A 468 12.00 -11.00 -14.74
CA ILE A 468 12.96 -11.88 -14.06
C ILE A 468 12.28 -13.18 -13.62
N SER A 469 11.05 -13.14 -13.14
CA SER A 469 10.34 -14.39 -12.78
C SER A 469 10.21 -15.35 -13.98
N LYS A 470 9.98 -14.85 -15.19
CA LYS A 470 9.97 -15.66 -16.43
C LYS A 470 11.31 -16.35 -16.71
N THR A 471 12.44 -15.76 -16.28
CA THR A 471 13.79 -16.36 -16.47
C THR A 471 14.02 -17.60 -15.60
N ILE A 472 13.29 -17.68 -14.49
CA ILE A 472 13.33 -18.85 -13.60
C ILE A 472 12.50 -19.99 -14.20
N GLY A 473 11.40 -19.64 -14.87
CA GLY A 473 10.65 -20.53 -15.72
C GLY A 473 9.18 -20.12 -15.78
N ASN A 474 8.51 -20.54 -16.85
CA ASN A 474 7.10 -20.25 -17.08
C ASN A 474 6.23 -21.38 -16.55
N ILE A 475 5.33 -21.05 -15.62
CA ILE A 475 4.33 -21.98 -15.11
C ILE A 475 3.12 -21.95 -16.03
N LEU A 476 2.64 -23.12 -16.44
CA LEU A 476 1.40 -23.30 -17.20
C LEU A 476 0.52 -24.34 -16.50
N ASN A 477 -0.81 -24.15 -16.59
CA ASN A 477 -1.83 -25.03 -16.03
C ASN A 477 -1.55 -25.38 -14.55
N LEU A 478 -1.26 -24.36 -13.75
CA LEU A 478 -1.04 -24.52 -12.32
C LEU A 478 -2.32 -25.04 -11.66
N ASP A 479 -2.21 -26.11 -10.89
CA ASP A 479 -3.25 -26.61 -10.01
C ASP A 479 -2.76 -26.63 -8.56
N PHE A 480 -3.69 -26.35 -7.65
CA PHE A 480 -3.42 -26.22 -6.22
C PHE A 480 -4.47 -26.95 -5.39
N TYR A 481 -4.03 -28.02 -4.76
CA TYR A 481 -4.82 -28.80 -3.81
C TYR A 481 -4.34 -28.57 -2.38
N SER A 482 -5.29 -28.40 -1.46
CA SER A 482 -5.07 -28.20 -0.03
C SER A 482 -6.03 -29.05 0.78
N THR A 483 -5.54 -29.59 1.90
CA THR A 483 -6.26 -30.46 2.82
C THR A 483 -5.66 -30.40 4.24
N VAL A 484 -6.28 -31.12 5.17
CA VAL A 484 -5.77 -31.41 6.52
C VAL A 484 -5.78 -32.93 6.76
N ASP A 485 -5.26 -33.40 7.89
CA ASP A 485 -5.35 -34.80 8.27
C ASP A 485 -6.79 -35.15 8.68
N ASN A 486 -7.27 -36.35 8.31
CA ASN A 486 -8.62 -36.83 8.62
C ASN A 486 -9.76 -35.88 8.21
N GLY A 487 -9.60 -35.13 7.12
CA GLY A 487 -10.65 -34.23 6.64
C GLY A 487 -10.27 -33.51 5.35
N PHE A 488 -10.87 -32.34 5.10
CA PHE A 488 -10.73 -31.61 3.84
C PHE A 488 -10.95 -30.10 3.99
N CYS A 489 -10.42 -29.34 3.03
CA CYS A 489 -10.67 -27.90 2.89
C CYS A 489 -11.78 -27.64 1.85
N TYR A 490 -12.70 -26.73 2.16
CA TYR A 490 -13.87 -26.39 1.34
C TYR A 490 -14.19 -24.89 1.38
N ASN A 491 -15.08 -24.43 0.48
CA ASN A 491 -15.37 -23.00 0.23
C ASN A 491 -14.09 -22.16 0.17
N LYS A 492 -13.21 -22.53 -0.77
CA LYS A 492 -11.85 -22.02 -0.90
C LYS A 492 -11.81 -20.89 -1.91
N TYR A 493 -11.10 -19.82 -1.58
CA TYR A 493 -10.88 -18.67 -2.46
C TYR A 493 -9.39 -18.37 -2.55
N ILE A 494 -8.91 -18.20 -3.78
CA ILE A 494 -7.52 -17.86 -4.09
C ILE A 494 -7.50 -16.41 -4.57
N ASN A 495 -6.51 -15.64 -4.12
CA ASN A 495 -6.47 -14.19 -4.35
C ASN A 495 -6.24 -13.77 -5.83
N LYS A 496 -5.87 -14.72 -6.69
CA LYS A 496 -5.48 -14.52 -8.09
C LYS A 496 -5.82 -15.75 -8.93
N ASP A 497 -6.03 -15.59 -10.23
CA ASP A 497 -6.19 -16.72 -11.15
C ASP A 497 -4.90 -17.55 -11.19
N LEU A 498 -5.02 -18.88 -11.10
CA LEU A 498 -3.87 -19.80 -11.06
C LEU A 498 -2.95 -19.66 -12.29
N ASN A 499 -3.48 -19.26 -13.45
CA ASN A 499 -2.69 -19.06 -14.67
C ASN A 499 -1.84 -17.79 -14.66
N GLN A 500 -2.05 -16.91 -13.68
CA GLN A 500 -1.30 -15.66 -13.57
C GLN A 500 -0.10 -15.77 -12.61
N TYR A 501 0.03 -16.87 -11.86
CA TYR A 501 1.08 -17.03 -10.86
C TYR A 501 2.47 -17.19 -11.48
N ASN A 502 3.45 -16.54 -10.84
CA ASN A 502 4.86 -16.73 -11.12
C ASN A 502 5.49 -17.61 -10.04
N LEU A 503 6.66 -18.20 -10.31
CA LEU A 503 7.37 -19.04 -9.34
C LEU A 503 7.73 -18.32 -8.03
N SER A 504 7.97 -17.01 -8.07
CA SER A 504 8.29 -16.23 -6.86
C SER A 504 7.05 -15.89 -6.03
N ASP A 505 5.85 -16.07 -6.57
CA ASP A 505 4.60 -15.75 -5.88
C ASP A 505 4.30 -16.76 -4.74
N TYR A 506 3.56 -16.27 -3.75
CA TYR A 506 2.89 -17.12 -2.76
C TYR A 506 1.46 -17.40 -3.25
N ILE A 507 1.07 -18.68 -3.32
CA ILE A 507 -0.35 -19.02 -3.46
C ILE A 507 -1.00 -18.74 -2.12
N VAL A 508 -1.88 -17.73 -2.08
CA VAL A 508 -2.66 -17.37 -0.89
C VAL A 508 -4.08 -17.90 -1.05
N GLN A 509 -4.53 -18.67 -0.07
CA GLN A 509 -5.86 -19.23 -0.05
C GLN A 509 -6.54 -18.97 1.29
N VAL A 510 -7.83 -18.61 1.24
CA VAL A 510 -8.72 -18.55 2.40
C VAL A 510 -9.82 -19.59 2.25
N GLY A 511 -10.32 -20.16 3.34
CA GLY A 511 -11.35 -21.19 3.26
C GLY A 511 -11.85 -21.68 4.61
N LYS A 512 -12.65 -22.75 4.55
CA LYS A 512 -13.09 -23.53 5.70
C LYS A 512 -12.46 -24.91 5.68
N PHE A 513 -12.29 -25.54 6.83
CA PHE A 513 -11.80 -26.92 6.91
C PHE A 513 -12.53 -27.73 7.98
N THR A 514 -12.46 -29.05 7.82
CA THR A 514 -12.81 -30.05 8.84
C THR A 514 -11.68 -31.07 8.91
N GLY A 515 -11.38 -31.62 10.08
CA GLY A 515 -10.22 -32.50 10.33
C GLY A 515 -9.19 -31.87 11.28
N SER A 516 -7.98 -32.42 11.29
CA SER A 516 -6.89 -32.05 12.20
C SER A 516 -5.66 -31.51 11.47
N LEU A 517 -5.04 -30.47 12.01
CA LEU A 517 -3.76 -29.94 11.54
C LEU A 517 -2.64 -31.00 11.56
N PRO A 518 -1.57 -30.87 10.74
CA PRO A 518 -1.21 -29.71 9.89
C PRO A 518 -1.98 -29.60 8.57
N PHE A 519 -1.88 -28.43 7.93
CA PHE A 519 -2.27 -28.28 6.53
C PHE A 519 -1.29 -29.01 5.62
N ARG A 520 -1.82 -29.69 4.61
CA ARG A 520 -1.07 -30.41 3.57
C ARG A 520 -1.65 -30.09 2.21
N GLY A 521 -0.94 -30.47 1.16
CA GLY A 521 -1.46 -30.32 -0.18
C GLY A 521 -0.51 -30.76 -1.26
N GLU A 522 -0.90 -30.45 -2.48
CA GLU A 522 -0.20 -30.78 -3.71
C GLU A 522 -0.29 -29.61 -4.67
N VAL A 523 0.83 -29.31 -5.33
CA VAL A 523 0.91 -28.32 -6.39
C VAL A 523 1.42 -29.02 -7.64
N SER A 524 0.71 -28.87 -8.74
CA SER A 524 1.06 -29.50 -10.01
C SER A 524 0.90 -28.53 -11.17
N GLY A 525 1.57 -28.82 -12.28
CA GLY A 525 1.51 -28.02 -13.50
C GLY A 525 2.67 -28.32 -14.43
N PHE A 526 2.95 -27.39 -15.33
CA PHE A 526 4.09 -27.46 -16.25
C PHE A 526 5.04 -26.30 -15.98
N LEU A 527 6.33 -26.60 -15.82
CA LEU A 527 7.40 -25.61 -15.83
C LEU A 527 8.22 -25.79 -17.11
N ASP A 528 8.27 -24.77 -17.96
CA ASP A 528 8.96 -24.83 -19.25
C ASP A 528 8.57 -26.08 -20.07
N ASN A 529 7.26 -26.38 -20.11
CA ASN A 529 6.65 -27.55 -20.73
C ASN A 529 7.01 -28.92 -20.13
N LYS A 530 7.71 -28.96 -18.98
CA LYS A 530 7.95 -30.18 -18.22
C LYS A 530 6.97 -30.28 -17.06
N ILE A 531 6.35 -31.43 -16.90
CA ILE A 531 5.44 -31.67 -15.77
C ILE A 531 6.21 -31.55 -14.44
N PHE A 532 5.59 -30.90 -13.46
CA PHE A 532 6.00 -30.98 -12.06
C PHE A 532 4.80 -31.31 -11.18
N ASN A 533 5.09 -32.00 -10.08
CA ASN A 533 4.14 -32.30 -9.02
C ASN A 533 4.91 -32.33 -7.70
N SER A 534 4.47 -31.51 -6.75
CA SER A 534 5.12 -31.35 -5.46
C SER A 534 4.10 -31.34 -4.33
N LYS A 535 4.28 -32.25 -3.37
CA LYS A 535 3.52 -32.26 -2.12
C LYS A 535 4.13 -31.29 -1.12
N PHE A 536 3.30 -30.71 -0.27
CA PHE A 536 3.74 -29.84 0.81
C PHE A 536 3.02 -30.16 2.12
N THR A 537 3.64 -29.76 3.23
CA THR A 537 3.06 -29.75 4.57
C THR A 537 3.49 -28.44 5.22
N ILE A 538 2.54 -27.70 5.79
CA ILE A 538 2.83 -26.45 6.48
C ILE A 538 3.16 -26.78 7.94
N PRO A 539 4.38 -26.50 8.43
CA PRO A 539 4.75 -26.76 9.81
C PRO A 539 3.86 -26.03 10.81
N ILE A 540 3.55 -26.66 11.95
CA ILE A 540 2.62 -26.12 12.96
C ILE A 540 3.16 -24.81 13.55
N GLU A 541 4.48 -24.72 13.72
CA GLU A 541 5.16 -23.52 14.19
C GLU A 541 5.04 -22.33 13.22
N ASN A 542 4.63 -22.55 11.96
CA ASN A 542 4.34 -21.49 10.98
C ASN A 542 2.93 -20.90 11.14
N ARG A 543 2.22 -21.20 12.23
CA ARG A 543 0.93 -20.55 12.54
C ARG A 543 1.15 -19.08 12.87
N LEU A 544 0.52 -18.18 12.14
CA LEU A 544 0.45 -16.75 12.47
C LEU A 544 -0.76 -16.47 13.40
N PRO A 545 -0.66 -15.47 14.28
CA PRO A 545 -1.79 -15.10 15.14
C PRO A 545 -2.93 -14.49 14.31
N THR A 546 -4.15 -14.72 14.77
CA THR A 546 -5.38 -14.17 14.18
C THR A 546 -6.47 -14.13 15.24
N ASP A 547 -7.63 -13.60 14.89
CA ASP A 547 -8.81 -13.51 15.75
C ASP A 547 -10.09 -13.74 14.93
N ALA A 548 -11.24 -13.32 15.47
CA ALA A 548 -12.55 -13.49 14.83
C ALA A 548 -12.66 -12.83 13.44
N THR A 549 -11.76 -11.90 13.09
CA THR A 549 -11.69 -11.33 11.73
C THR A 549 -11.46 -12.40 10.66
N ASN A 550 -10.92 -13.57 10.99
CA ASN A 550 -10.73 -14.65 10.04
C ASN A 550 -12.04 -15.11 9.37
N VAL A 551 -13.16 -15.05 10.12
CA VAL A 551 -14.51 -15.33 9.60
C VAL A 551 -14.92 -14.25 8.59
N GLN A 552 -14.64 -12.98 8.89
CA GLN A 552 -14.94 -11.85 8.00
C GLN A 552 -14.08 -11.87 6.73
N ILE A 553 -12.83 -12.28 6.84
CA ILE A 553 -11.93 -12.48 5.70
C ILE A 553 -12.51 -13.53 4.75
N TRP A 554 -12.91 -14.70 5.28
CA TRP A 554 -13.55 -15.72 4.46
C TRP A 554 -14.85 -15.21 3.82
N ALA A 555 -15.75 -14.63 4.63
CA ALA A 555 -17.05 -14.15 4.18
C ALA A 555 -16.92 -13.07 3.09
N GLY A 556 -16.00 -12.12 3.26
CA GLY A 556 -15.75 -11.07 2.27
C GLY A 556 -15.22 -11.59 0.94
N ASN A 557 -14.35 -12.61 0.96
CA ASN A 557 -13.91 -13.26 -0.28
C ASN A 557 -15.08 -14.04 -0.93
N TYR A 558 -15.91 -14.73 -0.14
CA TYR A 558 -17.07 -15.42 -0.70
C TYR A 558 -18.09 -14.46 -1.31
N ILE A 559 -18.47 -13.40 -0.59
CA ILE A 559 -19.37 -12.35 -1.10
C ILE A 559 -18.82 -11.77 -2.40
N LYS A 560 -17.52 -11.47 -2.46
CA LYS A 560 -16.88 -10.95 -3.67
C LYS A 560 -16.99 -11.92 -4.86
N GLU A 561 -16.84 -13.22 -4.66
CA GLU A 561 -17.06 -14.20 -5.74
C GLU A 561 -18.53 -14.23 -6.20
N LEU A 562 -19.48 -14.16 -5.27
CA LEU A 562 -20.90 -14.10 -5.60
C LEU A 562 -21.27 -12.83 -6.37
N GLU A 563 -20.64 -11.70 -6.05
CA GLU A 563 -20.83 -10.40 -6.73
C GLU A 563 -20.28 -10.38 -8.17
N LYS A 564 -19.36 -11.28 -8.56
CA LYS A 564 -18.81 -11.31 -9.93
C LYS A 564 -19.81 -11.80 -10.98
N ASN A 565 -20.68 -12.76 -10.63
CA ASN A 565 -21.55 -13.46 -11.56
C ASN A 565 -23.01 -13.45 -11.07
N ILE A 566 -23.56 -12.25 -10.92
CA ILE A 566 -24.94 -12.07 -10.45
C ILE A 566 -25.90 -12.55 -11.54
N SER A 567 -26.65 -13.61 -11.23
CA SER A 567 -27.56 -14.25 -12.18
C SER A 567 -28.99 -14.41 -11.65
N SER A 568 -29.24 -14.25 -10.33
CA SER A 568 -30.56 -14.48 -9.75
C SER A 568 -30.82 -13.73 -8.43
N ASN A 569 -32.10 -13.54 -8.09
CA ASN A 569 -32.53 -13.02 -6.79
C ASN A 569 -32.13 -13.93 -5.62
N ILE A 570 -31.98 -15.24 -5.86
CA ILE A 570 -31.50 -16.19 -4.85
C ILE A 570 -30.06 -15.85 -4.47
N THR A 571 -29.20 -15.58 -5.46
CA THR A 571 -27.82 -15.15 -5.22
C THR A 571 -27.77 -13.85 -4.43
N VAL A 572 -28.62 -12.87 -4.76
CA VAL A 572 -28.72 -11.59 -4.03
C VAL A 572 -29.11 -11.81 -2.57
N ASN A 573 -30.15 -12.62 -2.31
CA ASN A 573 -30.56 -12.93 -0.93
C ASN A 573 -29.47 -13.67 -0.15
N ASN A 574 -28.74 -14.58 -0.79
CA ASN A 574 -27.60 -15.26 -0.17
C ASN A 574 -26.50 -14.26 0.21
N ILE A 575 -26.19 -13.29 -0.66
CA ILE A 575 -25.22 -12.22 -0.36
C ILE A 575 -25.69 -11.39 0.86
N ILE A 576 -26.96 -11.00 0.90
CA ILE A 576 -27.53 -10.23 2.01
C ILE A 576 -27.41 -11.01 3.32
N ASN A 577 -27.80 -12.29 3.33
CA ASN A 577 -27.71 -13.15 4.51
C ASN A 577 -26.25 -13.28 5.00
N LEU A 578 -25.32 -13.65 4.11
CA LEU A 578 -23.89 -13.74 4.44
C LEU A 578 -23.31 -12.42 4.96
N SER A 579 -23.70 -11.31 4.34
CA SER A 579 -23.26 -9.97 4.71
C SER A 579 -23.71 -9.60 6.13
N THR A 580 -24.99 -9.81 6.43
CA THR A 580 -25.58 -9.49 7.75
C THR A 580 -25.08 -10.42 8.85
N GLU A 581 -24.94 -11.72 8.58
CA GLU A 581 -24.46 -12.72 9.54
C GLU A 581 -23.00 -12.48 9.96
N HIS A 582 -22.14 -12.16 9.00
CA HIS A 582 -20.69 -12.02 9.24
C HIS A 582 -20.23 -10.57 9.41
N ASN A 583 -21.14 -9.60 9.36
CA ASN A 583 -20.83 -8.17 9.39
C ASN A 583 -19.78 -7.76 8.33
N VAL A 584 -20.08 -8.04 7.06
CA VAL A 584 -19.23 -7.66 5.92
C VAL A 584 -20.07 -6.92 4.88
N LEU A 585 -19.71 -5.69 4.54
CA LEU A 585 -20.47 -4.87 3.59
C LEU A 585 -20.44 -5.45 2.17
N SER A 586 -21.60 -5.48 1.51
CA SER A 586 -21.77 -5.92 0.11
C SER A 586 -22.39 -4.81 -0.74
N LEU A 587 -22.52 -5.04 -2.05
CA LEU A 587 -23.29 -4.19 -2.97
C LEU A 587 -24.80 -4.16 -2.65
N TYR A 588 -25.30 -5.10 -1.84
CA TYR A 588 -26.73 -5.27 -1.52
C TYR A 588 -27.07 -4.98 -0.07
N THR A 589 -26.10 -4.50 0.72
CA THR A 589 -26.29 -4.18 2.12
C THR A 589 -25.70 -2.81 2.44
N ALA A 590 -26.09 -2.25 3.58
CA ALA A 590 -25.53 -1.01 4.09
C ALA A 590 -25.37 -1.08 5.61
N PHE A 591 -24.27 -0.51 6.12
CA PHE A 591 -24.18 -0.22 7.55
C PHE A 591 -25.04 0.99 7.86
N LEU A 592 -25.94 0.86 8.83
CA LEU A 592 -26.79 1.94 9.32
C LEU A 592 -26.50 2.16 10.81
N CYS A 593 -26.27 3.39 11.25
CA CYS A 593 -26.26 3.78 12.67
C CYS A 593 -27.50 4.60 12.96
N LEU A 594 -28.23 4.28 14.03
CA LEU A 594 -29.41 5.01 14.47
C LEU A 594 -29.27 5.41 15.93
N GLU A 595 -29.83 6.56 16.31
CA GLU A 595 -30.04 6.95 17.71
C GLU A 595 -31.14 6.10 18.35
N ASP A 596 -30.83 4.83 18.57
CA ASP A 596 -31.66 3.80 19.19
C ASP A 596 -30.75 3.00 20.13
N THR A 597 -31.25 2.67 21.33
CA THR A 597 -30.48 2.00 22.39
C THR A 597 -29.79 0.72 21.92
N SER A 598 -30.36 0.02 20.93
CA SER A 598 -29.81 -1.21 20.38
C SER A 598 -28.55 -1.01 19.53
N TYR A 599 -28.18 0.22 19.17
CA TYR A 599 -26.97 0.57 18.43
C TYR A 599 -25.83 1.06 19.35
N TYR A 600 -26.11 1.36 20.62
CA TYR A 600 -25.10 1.83 21.56
C TYR A 600 -24.08 0.73 21.83
N CYS A 601 -22.83 1.03 21.58
CA CYS A 601 -21.73 0.11 21.80
C CYS A 601 -21.03 0.43 23.12
N VAL A 602 -21.41 -0.28 24.18
CA VAL A 602 -20.86 -0.08 25.54
C VAL A 602 -19.41 -0.54 25.70
N ASN A 603 -18.95 -1.44 24.82
CA ASN A 603 -17.60 -2.00 24.86
C ASN A 603 -16.71 -1.51 23.71
N CYS A 604 -17.17 -0.55 22.91
CA CYS A 604 -16.36 0.03 21.85
C CYS A 604 -15.31 0.93 22.48
N LYS A 605 -14.06 0.68 22.11
CA LYS A 605 -12.91 1.48 22.54
C LYS A 605 -12.54 2.44 21.42
N ASP A 606 -12.16 3.65 21.78
CA ASP A 606 -11.80 4.69 20.82
C ASP A 606 -10.28 4.85 20.77
N GLU A 607 -9.68 4.23 19.77
CA GLU A 607 -8.25 4.17 19.54
C GLU A 607 -7.63 5.56 19.27
N THR A 608 -8.42 6.62 19.05
CA THR A 608 -7.90 7.98 18.95
C THR A 608 -7.51 8.58 20.31
N HIS A 609 -7.98 7.99 21.41
CA HIS A 609 -7.63 8.37 22.78
C HIS A 609 -6.41 7.65 23.32
N ILE A 610 -5.83 6.72 22.55
CA ILE A 610 -4.48 6.19 22.82
C ILE A 610 -3.58 7.39 23.12
N ASN A 611 -2.84 7.37 24.22
CA ASN A 611 -2.02 8.50 24.68
C ASN A 611 -0.95 8.91 23.65
N THR A 612 -1.36 9.66 22.63
CA THR A 612 -0.50 10.21 21.57
C THR A 612 0.24 11.45 22.05
N GLY A 613 -0.14 12.00 23.21
CA GLY A 613 0.51 13.12 23.89
C GLY A 613 1.96 12.82 24.29
N THR A 614 2.82 13.80 24.04
CA THR A 614 3.96 14.14 24.89
C THR A 614 3.42 14.75 26.18
N GLU A 615 3.88 14.34 27.36
CA GLU A 615 3.48 14.97 28.63
C GLU A 615 3.78 16.48 28.58
N GLU A 616 2.73 17.31 28.54
CA GLU A 616 2.85 18.73 28.84
C GLU A 616 2.91 18.88 30.37
N LEU A 617 4.11 18.92 30.93
CA LEU A 617 4.33 19.24 32.34
C LEU A 617 4.30 20.77 32.51
N ILE A 618 3.18 21.29 33.02
CA ILE A 618 3.03 22.70 33.38
C ILE A 618 3.64 22.93 34.77
N ASP A 619 4.68 23.77 34.84
CA ASP A 619 5.36 24.30 36.04
C ASP A 619 5.78 23.24 37.08
N THR A 620 6.86 22.52 36.79
CA THR A 620 7.46 21.55 37.71
C THR A 620 8.39 22.24 38.71
N THR A 621 8.52 21.67 39.92
CA THR A 621 9.53 22.04 40.93
C THR A 621 10.97 22.03 40.39
N ASN A 622 11.17 21.36 39.26
CA ASN A 622 12.46 21.12 38.65
C ASN A 622 12.82 22.18 37.60
N PHE A 623 11.89 23.06 37.20
CA PHE A 623 12.18 24.20 36.32
C PHE A 623 12.25 25.50 37.12
N ILE A 624 13.46 25.87 37.51
CA ILE A 624 13.76 26.98 38.42
C ILE A 624 14.20 28.21 37.61
N SER A 625 13.74 29.38 38.01
CA SER A 625 14.11 30.68 37.43
C SER A 625 14.50 31.66 38.54
N TYR A 626 15.68 32.29 38.46
CA TYR A 626 16.15 33.22 39.48
C TYR A 626 17.05 34.34 38.90
N PRO A 627 16.90 35.61 39.33
CA PRO A 627 15.78 36.12 40.12
C PRO A 627 14.49 36.13 39.29
N ASN A 628 13.33 35.98 39.92
CA ASN A 628 12.02 36.12 39.27
C ASN A 628 11.02 36.69 40.31
N PRO A 629 10.63 37.96 40.23
CA PRO A 629 10.82 38.91 39.13
C PRO A 629 12.28 39.35 38.89
N PHE A 630 12.59 39.85 37.68
CA PHE A 630 13.93 40.31 37.29
C PHE A 630 13.90 41.64 36.53
N SER A 631 15.01 42.40 36.55
CA SER A 631 15.15 43.69 35.85
C SER A 631 15.99 43.59 34.57
N GLU A 632 17.23 43.08 34.68
CA GLU A 632 18.19 43.05 33.57
C GLU A 632 18.40 41.65 32.98
N LYS A 633 18.50 40.63 33.84
CA LYS A 633 18.75 39.24 33.44
C LYS A 633 18.06 38.24 34.35
N ILE A 634 17.77 37.07 33.81
CA ILE A 634 17.21 35.93 34.55
C ILE A 634 17.95 34.65 34.17
N GLN A 635 18.23 33.81 35.16
CA GLN A 635 18.86 32.51 34.97
C GLN A 635 17.84 31.40 35.16
N PHE A 636 18.00 30.33 34.39
CA PHE A 636 17.15 29.16 34.41
C PHE A 636 17.96 27.91 34.71
N THR A 637 17.38 27.01 35.49
CA THR A 637 17.88 25.66 35.69
C THR A 637 16.71 24.70 35.60
N LEU A 638 16.80 23.76 34.65
CA LEU A 638 15.86 22.65 34.51
C LEU A 638 16.58 21.36 34.90
N ASN A 639 16.16 20.76 36.02
CA ASN A 639 16.76 19.56 36.60
C ASN A 639 16.04 18.27 36.16
N ASP A 640 16.70 17.12 36.39
CA ASP A 640 16.19 15.76 36.17
C ASP A 640 15.79 15.43 34.73
N ILE A 641 16.50 15.98 33.75
CA ILE A 641 16.21 15.70 32.35
C ILE A 641 17.02 14.50 31.86
N LYS A 642 16.34 13.40 31.52
CA LYS A 642 16.97 12.15 31.07
C LYS A 642 17.22 12.13 29.55
N ASN A 643 18.42 11.70 29.14
CA ASN A 643 18.79 11.39 27.75
C ASN A 643 18.50 12.51 26.72
N ILE A 644 19.07 13.71 26.92
CA ILE A 644 18.99 14.80 25.94
C ILE A 644 20.20 14.79 24.99
N ASP A 645 19.91 14.88 23.69
CA ASP A 645 20.85 15.34 22.66
C ASP A 645 20.79 16.89 22.56
N PRO A 646 21.91 17.62 22.74
CA PRO A 646 21.95 19.08 22.60
C PRO A 646 21.37 19.60 21.28
N GLY A 647 21.48 18.84 20.18
CA GLY A 647 20.91 19.22 18.88
C GLY A 647 19.39 19.23 18.81
N GLN A 648 18.70 18.75 19.86
CA GLN A 648 17.24 18.61 19.91
C GLN A 648 16.58 19.48 21.00
N VAL A 649 17.32 20.44 21.55
CA VAL A 649 16.80 21.41 22.52
C VAL A 649 16.44 22.70 21.82
N SER A 650 15.23 23.20 22.04
CA SER A 650 14.86 24.57 21.65
C SER A 650 14.27 25.32 22.84
N ILE A 651 14.74 26.55 23.02
CA ILE A 651 14.33 27.42 24.13
C ILE A 651 13.76 28.69 23.52
N SER A 652 12.53 29.05 23.89
CA SER A 652 11.84 30.22 23.35
C SER A 652 11.08 30.96 24.44
N ILE A 653 11.04 32.28 24.35
CA ILE A 653 10.28 33.14 25.24
C ILE A 653 9.05 33.68 24.51
N TYR A 654 7.90 33.68 25.17
CA TYR A 654 6.63 34.19 24.66
C TYR A 654 6.06 35.24 25.61
N ASP A 655 5.36 36.24 25.07
CA ASP A 655 4.53 37.13 25.88
C ASP A 655 3.20 36.45 26.26
N ILE A 656 2.40 37.07 27.14
CA ILE A 656 1.10 36.54 27.58
C ILE A 656 0.07 36.36 26.46
N SER A 657 0.25 37.02 25.31
CA SER A 657 -0.63 36.87 24.14
C SER A 657 -0.24 35.66 23.27
N GLY A 658 0.86 34.97 23.61
CA GLY A 658 1.37 33.82 22.87
C GLY A 658 2.27 34.19 21.70
N ARG A 659 2.67 35.46 21.56
CA ARG A 659 3.64 35.88 20.55
C ARG A 659 5.06 35.56 21.04
N LYS A 660 5.86 34.93 20.18
CA LYS A 660 7.27 34.63 20.45
C LYS A 660 8.07 35.94 20.46
N VAL A 661 8.78 36.21 21.55
CA VAL A 661 9.58 37.43 21.74
C VAL A 661 11.08 37.16 21.71
N ASP A 662 11.54 35.94 21.98
CA ASP A 662 12.97 35.61 21.93
C ASP A 662 13.25 34.11 21.75
N ILE A 663 14.48 33.77 21.35
CA ILE A 663 15.02 32.42 21.23
C ILE A 663 16.41 32.38 21.88
N ILE A 664 16.63 31.40 22.77
CA ILE A 664 17.91 31.25 23.47
C ILE A 664 18.68 30.08 22.85
N SER A 665 19.81 30.38 22.22
CA SER A 665 20.69 29.41 21.59
C SER A 665 21.83 28.92 22.48
N GLU A 666 22.20 29.71 23.51
CA GLU A 666 23.29 29.39 24.42
C GLU A 666 22.76 28.72 25.70
N PHE A 667 23.17 27.47 25.92
CA PHE A 667 22.83 26.70 27.11
C PHE A 667 23.93 25.70 27.45
N GLN A 668 23.96 25.26 28.70
CA GLN A 668 24.87 24.23 29.20
C GLN A 668 24.07 23.02 29.68
N LEU A 669 24.51 21.84 29.27
CA LEU A 669 23.97 20.55 29.71
C LEU A 669 25.02 19.86 30.58
N ILE A 670 24.78 19.78 31.88
CA ILE A 670 25.71 19.21 32.86
C ILE A 670 24.94 18.21 33.72
N GLN A 671 25.33 16.93 33.67
CA GLN A 671 24.78 15.85 34.50
C GLN A 671 23.23 15.78 34.54
N GLY A 672 22.56 15.93 33.39
CA GLY A 672 21.09 15.86 33.32
C GLY A 672 20.36 17.15 33.72
N SER A 673 21.09 18.24 34.00
CA SER A 673 20.52 19.58 34.19
C SER A 673 20.84 20.49 33.02
N LEU A 674 19.82 21.21 32.53
CA LEU A 674 19.93 22.25 31.52
C LEU A 674 19.97 23.62 32.19
N LYS A 675 21.03 24.39 31.96
CA LYS A 675 21.22 25.74 32.48
C LYS A 675 21.38 26.75 31.36
N PHE A 676 20.68 27.88 31.46
CA PHE A 676 20.73 28.96 30.48
C PHE A 676 20.31 30.29 31.11
N SER A 677 20.53 31.39 30.40
CA SER A 677 20.14 32.72 30.86
C SER A 677 19.45 33.51 29.76
N TRP A 678 18.52 34.37 30.15
CA TRP A 678 17.89 35.32 29.25
C TRP A 678 18.27 36.75 29.64
N HIS A 679 18.77 37.50 28.66
CA HIS A 679 19.07 38.93 28.73
C HIS A 679 18.17 39.63 27.70
N PRO A 680 16.94 40.03 28.07
CA PRO A 680 16.01 40.62 27.12
C PRO A 680 16.57 41.90 26.49
N ASN A 681 16.27 42.13 25.22
CA ASN A 681 16.52 43.40 24.57
C ASN A 681 15.87 44.56 25.38
N PRO A 682 16.56 45.71 25.56
CA PRO A 682 15.99 46.89 26.23
C PRO A 682 14.59 47.31 25.75
N GLU A 683 14.21 47.04 24.50
CA GLU A 683 12.90 47.35 23.93
C GLU A 683 11.76 46.45 24.42
N ILE A 684 12.06 45.33 25.08
CA ILE A 684 11.05 44.42 25.64
C ILE A 684 10.37 45.08 26.84
N GLN A 685 9.05 45.23 26.81
CA GLN A 685 8.30 45.91 27.86
C GLN A 685 8.27 45.11 29.17
N THR A 686 8.01 45.80 30.28
CA THR A 686 7.75 45.18 31.59
C THR A 686 6.47 44.36 31.51
N GLY A 687 6.42 43.20 32.18
CA GLY A 687 5.29 42.30 32.07
C GLY A 687 5.60 40.82 32.30
N ILE A 688 4.60 39.99 32.04
CA ILE A 688 4.67 38.54 32.22
C ILE A 688 5.08 37.89 30.89
N TYR A 689 5.99 36.93 30.98
CA TYR A 689 6.42 36.10 29.86
C TYR A 689 6.41 34.62 30.24
N ILE A 690 6.46 33.76 29.24
CA ILE A 690 6.52 32.30 29.39
C ILE A 690 7.77 31.80 28.67
N CYS A 691 8.70 31.23 29.42
CA CYS A 691 9.83 30.48 28.88
C CYS A 691 9.38 29.06 28.56
N ILE A 692 9.63 28.60 27.34
CA ILE A 692 9.32 27.25 26.89
C ILE A 692 10.61 26.57 26.46
N VAL A 693 10.93 25.45 27.11
CA VAL A 693 12.01 24.54 26.72
C VAL A 693 11.38 23.30 26.11
N LYS A 694 11.72 22.99 24.86
CA LYS A 694 11.38 21.72 24.21
C LYS A 694 12.65 20.89 24.13
N ALA A 695 12.63 19.71 24.74
CA ALA A 695 13.71 18.74 24.65
C ALA A 695 13.10 17.38 24.29
N LYS A 696 13.40 16.88 23.08
CA LYS A 696 12.90 15.59 22.56
C LYS A 696 11.37 15.47 22.63
N ASN A 697 10.84 14.79 23.66
CA ASN A 697 9.42 14.49 23.88
C ASN A 697 8.80 15.27 25.04
N SER A 698 9.51 16.23 25.62
CA SER A 698 9.04 16.98 26.80
C SER A 698 9.01 18.47 26.51
N VAL A 699 7.93 19.12 26.91
CA VAL A 699 7.77 20.57 26.86
C VAL A 699 7.67 21.08 28.29
N TYR A 700 8.63 21.90 28.69
CA TYR A 700 8.67 22.53 30.01
C TYR A 700 8.34 24.01 29.85
N LYS A 701 7.42 24.51 30.68
CA LYS A 701 6.99 25.92 30.66
C LYS A 701 7.31 26.57 32.02
N LYS A 702 7.87 27.78 32.02
CA LYS A 702 8.09 28.60 33.22
C LYS A 702 7.59 30.01 33.04
N LYS A 703 6.73 30.46 33.97
CA LYS A 703 6.29 31.86 34.04
C LYS A 703 7.41 32.74 34.59
N ILE A 704 7.68 33.87 33.92
CA ILE A 704 8.67 34.85 34.34
C ILE A 704 8.10 36.26 34.32
N ILE A 705 8.57 37.12 35.22
CA ILE A 705 8.07 38.48 35.43
C ILE A 705 9.24 39.46 35.24
N LYS A 706 9.19 40.27 34.19
CA LYS A 706 10.15 41.37 33.95
C LYS A 706 9.60 42.65 34.61
N MET A 707 10.38 43.23 35.52
CA MET A 707 10.06 44.48 36.21
C MET A 707 10.41 45.73 35.41
#